data_AF-A0A6C0BZA3-F1
#
_entry.id   AF-A0A6C0BZA3-F1
#
_cell.length_a   1.000
_cell.length_b   1.000
_cell.length_c   1.000
_cell.angle_alpha   90.00
_cell.angle_beta   90.00
_cell.angle_gamma   90.00
#
_symmetry.space_group_name_H-M   'P 1'
#
loop_
_entity.id
_entity.type
_entity.pdbx_description
1 polymer ?
#
loop_
_entity_poly.entity_id
_entity_poly.type
_entity_poly.pdbx_seq_one_letter_code
_entity_poly.pdbx_strand_id
1 'polypeptide(L)'
;MIMVAFEKSFASYEGKTPSGKKKVDCWSNKNKLKPYEVFKGTHTKAWFHCDKCGHDFYSDLHNITAVNCTWCPYCANQKMCNIEDCEHCYHKSFASYEGKTPSGKKKVDCWGDNDNKQPRNIFKNCNKKFLFTCDTCPHSFTQTLNGIISGNWCPYCSVPCKKLCNNINCDYCFNKSFASFEKTTPSGKRKVDCWSSKNKLKPYEVSKGSGKKAIFDCDKCLHSFETSVDKITSSNGNWCPYCANNKICAKSECSHCYHKSFASYGELTSSGKKKVDCWSKKNKFKPYEIFKSSAVKIWFDCDKCGHEIEKNLGTVSGGGWCPYCVGKKICDEDKKCGSCFNKSVASYEGTTPSGKRKIDCWSDKNNKSPYEITKGAGAQIIFDCDKCGHEFETKVAHITGTGCWCPYCAVPSKKSCNKEDCLTCFNKSFANFKGLTPSGKKKIDCWSKKNKKTQRHVSISNGSSFLFDCDVCNHEFSSIISSITNKGRITCWCPYCSHHKMCSKSECNHCYNKSFASYKGTTRSGKKIVDCWSNKNKLKPREVSKSSNQKFLFDCDNCGHEIQKNLGDVTGGGWCPYCINKICDESDCNHCYHKSFASYEGETPSGKKKVDYWSIKNKLTPREVSIGNDIKIWFDCDKCGHDFESVIGSITRQNTWCPKCKNKTELKLYNWLLKREYINAVKKEWGPTWCSTEYTHIIKTKYKIGKYQYRYDFLVTLKNKKQIIIELDGRQHYEQVRDWKTPLEQQIRDKYKEFKAKKNGLNIIRCYQEDVLMDRKDWEDNLNHKLLCI
;
A
#
# COMPACT_ATOMS: atom_id res chain seq x y z
N MET A 1 99.55 -44.30 33.64
CA MET A 1 98.70 -43.19 33.16
C MET A 1 98.11 -43.59 31.83
N ILE A 2 96.80 -43.83 31.76
CA ILE A 2 96.12 -43.99 30.46
C ILE A 2 95.90 -42.59 29.92
N MET A 3 96.66 -42.17 28.92
CA MET A 3 96.44 -40.89 28.25
C MET A 3 95.22 -41.03 27.33
N VAL A 4 94.16 -40.29 27.61
CA VAL A 4 93.02 -40.13 26.70
C VAL A 4 93.52 -39.38 25.47
N ALA A 5 93.37 -39.96 24.27
CA ALA A 5 93.69 -39.27 23.02
C ALA A 5 92.92 -37.94 22.96
N PHE A 6 93.60 -36.83 22.65
CA PHE A 6 93.03 -35.47 22.73
C PHE A 6 91.67 -35.35 22.02
N GLU A 7 91.57 -35.90 20.81
CA GLU A 7 90.34 -35.93 19.99
C GLU A 7 89.16 -36.64 20.65
N LYS A 8 89.42 -37.56 21.58
CA LYS A 8 88.40 -38.29 22.34
C LYS A 8 88.14 -37.67 23.72
N SER A 9 88.93 -36.69 24.16
CA SER A 9 88.76 -36.00 25.44
C SER A 9 87.70 -34.91 25.39
N PHE A 10 87.17 -34.49 26.55
CA PHE A 10 86.26 -33.35 26.64
C PHE A 10 86.96 -32.02 26.29
N ALA A 11 88.29 -31.94 26.41
CA ALA A 11 89.07 -30.78 26.02
C ALA A 11 88.92 -30.41 24.52
N SER A 12 88.68 -31.39 23.65
CA SER A 12 88.47 -31.17 22.20
C SER A 12 87.01 -30.96 21.81
N TYR A 13 86.10 -30.81 22.78
CA TYR A 13 84.67 -30.64 22.49
C TYR A 13 84.32 -29.19 22.12
N GLU A 14 83.89 -29.00 20.87
CA GLU A 14 83.55 -27.69 20.29
C GLU A 14 82.10 -27.23 20.55
N GLY A 15 81.32 -28.00 21.32
CA GLY A 15 79.94 -27.65 21.63
C GLY A 15 79.84 -26.36 22.45
N LYS A 16 78.92 -25.47 22.06
CA LYS A 16 78.72 -24.16 22.70
C LYS A 16 77.56 -24.17 23.70
N THR A 17 77.63 -23.29 24.70
CA THR A 17 76.52 -22.96 25.60
C THR A 17 75.45 -22.15 24.84
N PRO A 18 74.24 -21.99 25.39
CA PRO A 18 73.23 -21.10 24.82
C PRO A 18 73.66 -19.64 24.65
N SER A 19 74.71 -19.20 25.36
CA SER A 19 75.32 -17.86 25.25
C SER A 19 76.50 -17.81 24.27
N GLY A 20 76.82 -18.91 23.60
CA GLY A 20 77.85 -18.98 22.56
C GLY A 20 79.27 -19.29 23.04
N LYS A 21 79.51 -19.40 24.35
CA LYS A 21 80.80 -19.80 24.95
C LYS A 21 81.06 -21.29 24.73
N LYS A 22 82.31 -21.75 24.59
CA LYS A 22 82.55 -23.21 24.52
C LYS A 22 82.20 -23.84 25.87
N LYS A 23 81.51 -25.00 25.85
CA LYS A 23 81.13 -25.72 27.08
C LYS A 23 82.35 -26.16 27.89
N VAL A 24 83.49 -26.37 27.23
CA VAL A 24 84.77 -26.68 27.88
C VAL A 24 85.29 -25.52 28.74
N ASP A 25 85.09 -24.27 28.31
CA ASP A 25 85.49 -23.05 29.04
C ASP A 25 84.61 -22.77 30.26
N CYS A 26 83.57 -23.58 30.45
CA CYS A 26 82.67 -23.55 31.59
C CYS A 26 82.99 -24.66 32.61
N TRP A 27 84.12 -25.36 32.45
CA TRP A 27 84.61 -26.33 33.42
C TRP A 27 84.94 -25.63 34.75
N SER A 28 84.40 -26.14 35.85
CA SER A 28 84.59 -25.52 37.17
C SER A 28 85.93 -25.94 37.79
N ASN A 29 86.54 -25.01 38.55
CA ASN A 29 87.72 -25.28 39.39
C ASN A 29 87.44 -26.26 40.54
N LYS A 30 86.17 -26.63 40.78
CA LYS A 30 85.76 -27.65 41.76
C LYS A 30 86.09 -29.08 41.31
N ASN A 31 86.46 -29.30 40.05
CA ASN A 31 86.80 -30.62 39.54
C ASN A 31 88.25 -30.99 39.87
N LYS A 32 88.46 -32.24 40.31
CA LYS A 32 89.81 -32.79 40.51
C LYS A 32 90.49 -33.17 39.19
N LEU A 33 89.71 -33.56 38.18
CA LEU A 33 90.19 -33.95 36.86
C LEU A 33 90.15 -32.75 35.91
N LYS A 34 91.10 -32.69 34.99
CA LYS A 34 91.14 -31.70 33.92
C LYS A 34 90.34 -32.18 32.69
N PRO A 35 89.82 -31.28 31.84
CA PRO A 35 89.01 -31.64 30.67
C PRO A 35 89.66 -32.65 29.71
N TYR A 36 91.00 -32.64 29.60
CA TYR A 36 91.72 -33.55 28.71
C TYR A 36 91.89 -34.97 29.28
N GLU A 37 91.64 -35.15 30.58
CA GLU A 37 91.79 -36.45 31.28
C GLU A 37 90.49 -37.28 31.23
N VAL A 38 89.42 -36.74 30.64
CA VAL A 38 88.08 -37.35 30.63
C VAL A 38 87.56 -37.45 29.20
N PHE A 39 87.01 -38.60 28.81
CA PHE A 39 86.42 -38.81 27.49
C PHE A 39 85.18 -37.94 27.25
N LYS A 40 85.02 -37.37 26.05
CA LYS A 40 83.77 -36.69 25.65
C LYS A 40 82.66 -37.74 25.49
N GLY A 41 81.49 -37.53 26.13
CA GLY A 41 80.33 -38.44 26.04
C GLY A 41 80.21 -39.50 27.14
N THR A 42 81.11 -39.52 28.13
CA THR A 42 81.04 -40.45 29.29
C THR A 42 79.95 -40.06 30.30
N HIS A 43 79.49 -41.01 31.11
CA HIS A 43 78.61 -40.74 32.26
C HIS A 43 79.35 -40.21 33.50
N THR A 44 80.66 -39.96 33.42
CA THR A 44 81.41 -39.26 34.47
C THR A 44 80.77 -37.91 34.75
N LYS A 45 80.57 -37.56 36.03
CA LYS A 45 79.99 -36.30 36.46
C LYS A 45 81.06 -35.26 36.81
N ALA A 46 80.85 -34.04 36.36
CA ALA A 46 81.73 -32.91 36.61
C ALA A 46 80.93 -31.65 36.97
N TRP A 47 81.59 -30.73 37.65
CA TRP A 47 81.08 -29.39 37.98
C TRP A 47 81.29 -28.43 36.80
N PHE A 48 80.26 -27.67 36.48
CA PHE A 48 80.29 -26.65 35.44
C PHE A 48 79.81 -25.32 36.01
N HIS A 49 80.43 -24.23 35.58
CA HIS A 49 80.02 -22.87 35.89
C HIS A 49 79.17 -22.33 34.74
N CYS A 50 77.89 -22.04 35.01
CA CYS A 50 77.00 -21.54 33.97
C CYS A 50 77.27 -20.08 33.63
N ASP A 51 77.78 -19.84 32.44
CA ASP A 51 78.01 -18.52 31.85
C ASP A 51 76.77 -17.63 31.72
N LYS A 52 75.55 -18.20 31.70
CA LYS A 52 74.30 -17.43 31.60
C LYS A 52 73.72 -16.98 32.95
N CYS A 53 73.83 -17.80 33.99
CA CYS A 53 73.20 -17.52 35.29
C CYS A 53 74.16 -17.46 36.47
N GLY A 54 75.47 -17.64 36.24
CA GLY A 54 76.51 -17.64 37.27
C GLY A 54 76.47 -18.83 38.23
N HIS A 55 75.57 -19.81 38.04
CA HIS A 55 75.44 -20.94 38.96
C HIS A 55 76.38 -22.07 38.60
N ASP A 56 76.98 -22.66 39.64
CA ASP A 56 77.66 -23.94 39.51
C ASP A 56 76.65 -25.09 39.56
N PHE A 57 76.77 -26.04 38.64
CA PHE A 57 75.94 -27.24 38.58
C PHE A 57 76.77 -28.50 38.31
N TYR A 58 76.30 -29.63 38.85
CA TYR A 58 76.95 -30.92 38.73
C TYR A 58 76.17 -31.78 37.74
N SER A 59 76.81 -32.19 36.64
CA SER A 59 76.16 -32.92 35.53
C SER A 59 77.11 -33.96 34.93
N ASP A 60 76.54 -35.01 34.34
CA ASP A 60 77.28 -35.98 33.54
C ASP A 60 77.69 -35.41 32.17
N LEU A 61 78.89 -35.77 31.72
CA LEU A 61 79.45 -35.31 30.44
C LEU A 61 78.63 -35.80 29.23
N HIS A 62 77.96 -36.95 29.33
CA HIS A 62 77.05 -37.46 28.32
C HIS A 62 75.92 -36.45 28.06
N ASN A 63 75.20 -36.02 29.11
CA ASN A 63 74.15 -35.00 29.01
C ASN A 63 74.70 -33.62 28.57
N ILE A 64 75.94 -33.29 28.89
CA ILE A 64 76.57 -32.04 28.42
C ILE A 64 76.88 -32.06 26.92
N THR A 65 77.22 -33.22 26.38
CA THR A 65 77.67 -33.38 24.98
C THR A 65 76.54 -33.81 24.03
N ALA A 66 75.43 -34.32 24.55
CA ALA A 66 74.27 -34.76 23.79
C ALA A 66 73.53 -33.62 23.06
N VAL A 67 72.97 -33.95 21.90
CA VAL A 67 72.17 -33.03 21.08
C VAL A 67 70.80 -32.85 21.75
N ASN A 68 70.38 -31.60 21.98
CA ASN A 68 69.11 -31.19 22.63
C ASN A 68 69.01 -31.35 24.17
N CYS A 69 70.13 -31.48 24.89
CA CYS A 69 70.10 -31.52 26.36
C CYS A 69 70.09 -30.14 27.03
N THR A 70 69.54 -30.10 28.25
CA THR A 70 69.53 -28.90 29.11
C THR A 70 70.96 -28.57 29.56
N TRP A 71 71.49 -27.42 29.11
CA TRP A 71 72.82 -26.97 29.51
C TRP A 71 72.94 -26.76 31.02
N CYS A 72 72.02 -26.01 31.63
CA CYS A 72 72.08 -25.66 33.05
C CYS A 72 70.69 -25.84 33.70
N PRO A 73 70.59 -26.60 34.81
CA PRO A 73 69.32 -26.87 35.48
C PRO A 73 68.69 -25.61 36.11
N TYR A 74 69.49 -24.61 36.49
CA TYR A 74 68.98 -23.31 36.97
C TYR A 74 68.39 -22.47 35.82
N CYS A 75 69.06 -22.48 34.66
CA CYS A 75 68.56 -21.81 33.46
C CYS A 75 67.26 -22.44 32.93
N ALA A 76 67.13 -23.77 33.01
CA ALA A 76 65.97 -24.52 32.53
C ALA A 76 64.80 -24.66 33.52
N ASN A 77 64.82 -23.91 34.64
CA ASN A 77 63.78 -23.93 35.67
C ASN A 77 63.59 -25.32 36.33
N GLN A 78 64.67 -26.11 36.41
CA GLN A 78 64.68 -27.40 37.09
C GLN A 78 65.17 -27.28 38.54
N LYS A 79 65.98 -26.26 38.84
CA LYS A 79 66.53 -26.00 40.19
C LYS A 79 66.55 -24.50 40.50
N MET A 80 66.29 -24.12 41.75
CA MET A 80 66.57 -22.78 42.29
C MET A 80 67.66 -22.88 43.36
N CYS A 81 68.48 -21.83 43.47
CA CYS A 81 69.44 -21.74 44.56
C CYS A 81 68.78 -21.14 45.81
N ASN A 82 69.40 -21.35 46.96
CA ASN A 82 68.97 -20.79 48.24
C ASN A 82 69.70 -19.48 48.58
N ILE A 83 70.37 -18.86 47.59
CA ILE A 83 71.06 -17.59 47.78
C ILE A 83 70.02 -16.47 47.70
N GLU A 84 69.81 -15.76 48.80
CA GLU A 84 68.74 -14.74 48.91
C GLU A 84 68.88 -13.66 47.83
N ASP A 85 70.10 -13.16 47.65
CA ASP A 85 70.44 -12.07 46.70
C ASP A 85 70.63 -12.53 45.25
N CYS A 86 70.29 -13.78 44.91
CA CYS A 86 70.37 -14.24 43.53
C CYS A 86 69.23 -13.67 42.68
N GLU A 87 69.50 -12.58 41.95
CA GLU A 87 68.54 -11.93 41.04
C GLU A 87 67.95 -12.90 40.00
N HIS A 88 68.79 -13.76 39.40
CA HIS A 88 68.34 -14.73 38.39
C HIS A 88 67.25 -15.67 38.92
N CYS A 89 67.43 -16.17 40.14
CA CYS A 89 66.44 -17.03 40.79
C CYS A 89 65.24 -16.20 41.30
N TYR A 90 65.45 -14.94 41.72
CA TYR A 90 64.36 -14.06 42.18
C TYR A 90 63.34 -13.83 41.08
N HIS A 91 63.79 -13.40 39.89
CA HIS A 91 62.91 -13.13 38.75
C HIS A 91 62.14 -14.35 38.24
N LYS A 92 62.60 -15.56 38.58
CA LYS A 92 61.93 -16.83 38.24
C LYS A 92 60.98 -17.32 39.34
N SER A 93 61.13 -16.80 40.55
CA SER A 93 60.31 -17.16 41.70
C SER A 93 58.93 -16.51 41.66
N PHE A 94 57.97 -17.06 42.40
CA PHE A 94 56.65 -16.45 42.56
C PHE A 94 56.74 -15.14 43.36
N ALA A 95 57.76 -14.95 44.20
CA ALA A 95 57.96 -13.70 44.93
C ALA A 95 58.09 -12.47 44.03
N SER A 96 58.64 -12.62 42.81
CA SER A 96 58.78 -11.51 41.86
C SER A 96 57.52 -11.26 41.02
N TYR A 97 56.39 -11.89 41.33
CA TYR A 97 55.17 -11.76 40.52
C TYR A 97 54.35 -10.53 40.93
N GLU A 98 54.24 -9.57 40.03
CA GLU A 98 53.55 -8.29 40.25
C GLU A 98 52.04 -8.32 39.98
N GLY A 99 51.47 -9.48 39.70
CA GLY A 99 50.04 -9.58 39.40
C GLY A 99 49.17 -9.27 40.61
N LYS A 100 48.14 -8.45 40.39
CA LYS A 100 47.20 -8.01 41.42
C LYS A 100 45.92 -8.86 41.45
N THR A 101 45.29 -8.93 42.62
CA THR A 101 43.94 -9.45 42.83
C THR A 101 42.90 -8.47 42.28
N PRO A 102 41.61 -8.86 42.19
CA PRO A 102 40.55 -7.94 41.79
C PRO A 102 40.38 -6.69 42.69
N SER A 103 40.80 -6.72 43.95
CA SER A 103 40.79 -5.54 44.84
C SER A 103 42.08 -4.72 44.79
N GLY A 104 43.09 -5.16 44.02
CA GLY A 104 44.34 -4.42 43.80
C GLY A 104 45.51 -4.82 44.69
N LYS A 105 45.35 -5.79 45.61
CA LYS A 105 46.45 -6.34 46.43
C LYS A 105 47.37 -7.21 45.56
N LYS A 106 48.68 -7.31 45.85
CA LYS A 106 49.53 -8.26 45.11
C LYS A 106 49.11 -9.69 45.46
N LYS A 107 49.06 -10.57 44.46
CA LYS A 107 48.68 -11.98 44.65
C LYS A 107 49.68 -12.74 45.52
N VAL A 108 50.94 -12.30 45.55
CA VAL A 108 51.99 -12.82 46.44
C VAL A 108 51.68 -12.54 47.91
N ASP A 109 51.14 -11.35 48.23
CA ASP A 109 50.76 -10.93 49.59
C ASP A 109 49.53 -11.68 50.14
N CYS A 110 48.94 -12.55 49.33
CA CYS A 110 47.80 -13.40 49.66
C CYS A 110 48.22 -14.88 49.81
N TRP A 111 49.52 -15.14 49.94
CA TRP A 111 50.07 -16.47 50.18
C TRP A 111 49.58 -17.00 51.54
N GLY A 112 48.94 -18.17 51.54
CA GLY A 112 48.50 -18.84 52.75
C GLY A 112 49.58 -19.73 53.37
N ASP A 113 49.20 -20.49 54.38
CA ASP A 113 50.07 -21.50 54.99
C ASP A 113 50.29 -22.68 54.02
N ASN A 114 51.55 -22.89 53.62
CA ASN A 114 51.97 -23.85 52.59
C ASN A 114 53.13 -24.72 53.09
N ASP A 115 53.03 -25.24 54.31
CA ASP A 115 54.05 -26.07 54.97
C ASP A 115 55.41 -25.33 55.04
N ASN A 116 55.41 -24.06 55.45
CA ASN A 116 56.59 -23.20 55.50
C ASN A 116 57.30 -22.94 54.15
N LYS A 117 56.69 -23.31 53.01
CA LYS A 117 57.24 -22.98 51.68
C LYS A 117 57.04 -21.50 51.39
N GLN A 118 58.15 -20.78 51.17
CA GLN A 118 58.14 -19.37 50.80
C GLN A 118 57.98 -19.17 49.29
N PRO A 119 57.26 -18.13 48.83
CA PRO A 119 57.15 -17.77 47.40
C PRO A 119 58.48 -17.65 46.67
N ARG A 120 59.54 -17.21 47.36
CA ARG A 120 60.91 -17.05 46.85
C ARG A 120 61.51 -18.35 46.31
N ASN A 121 61.09 -19.48 46.87
CA ASN A 121 61.64 -20.81 46.58
C ASN A 121 60.76 -21.61 45.60
N ILE A 122 59.69 -21.00 45.07
CA ILE A 122 58.76 -21.64 44.13
C ILE A 122 58.82 -20.93 42.78
N PHE A 123 58.98 -21.70 41.69
CA PHE A 123 58.89 -21.14 40.34
C PHE A 123 57.50 -20.58 40.06
N LYS A 124 57.42 -19.34 39.55
CA LYS A 124 56.14 -18.67 39.26
C LYS A 124 55.24 -19.45 38.31
N ASN A 125 55.80 -20.15 37.32
CA ASN A 125 55.03 -20.87 36.29
C ASN A 125 54.84 -22.38 36.57
N CYS A 126 54.78 -22.79 37.84
CA CYS A 126 54.57 -24.20 38.17
C CYS A 126 53.09 -24.60 38.19
N ASN A 127 52.81 -25.87 37.89
CA ASN A 127 51.46 -26.43 37.93
C ASN A 127 51.05 -27.00 39.30
N LYS A 128 51.86 -26.77 40.35
CA LYS A 128 51.53 -27.22 41.72
C LYS A 128 50.49 -26.29 42.34
N LYS A 129 49.62 -26.88 43.18
CA LYS A 129 48.60 -26.14 43.94
C LYS A 129 49.19 -25.60 45.24
N PHE A 130 48.84 -24.36 45.56
CA PHE A 130 49.19 -23.71 46.81
C PHE A 130 47.94 -23.08 47.43
N LEU A 131 47.95 -22.93 48.74
CA LEU A 131 46.93 -22.26 49.52
C LEU A 131 47.08 -20.75 49.41
N PHE A 132 45.97 -20.06 49.16
CA PHE A 132 45.86 -18.60 49.14
C PHE A 132 44.73 -18.14 50.04
N THR A 133 44.92 -17.02 50.73
CA THR A 133 43.86 -16.33 51.47
C THR A 133 43.23 -15.28 50.56
N CYS A 134 41.93 -15.37 50.30
CA CYS A 134 41.26 -14.37 49.50
C CYS A 134 41.15 -13.04 50.25
N ASP A 135 41.33 -11.95 49.53
CA ASP A 135 41.28 -10.58 50.01
C ASP A 135 39.92 -9.90 49.79
N THR A 136 39.01 -10.57 49.10
CA THR A 136 37.66 -10.07 48.78
C THR A 136 36.55 -10.90 49.41
N CYS A 137 36.89 -12.05 50.01
CA CYS A 137 35.95 -12.89 50.74
C CYS A 137 36.68 -13.61 51.88
N PRO A 138 35.97 -14.11 52.91
CA PRO A 138 36.59 -14.71 54.09
C PRO A 138 37.18 -16.12 53.85
N HIS A 139 37.40 -16.52 52.59
CA HIS A 139 37.75 -17.89 52.24
C HIS A 139 39.22 -18.03 51.82
N SER A 140 39.85 -19.08 52.34
CA SER A 140 41.09 -19.61 51.78
C SER A 140 40.79 -20.65 50.70
N PHE A 141 41.61 -20.68 49.66
CA PHE A 141 41.42 -21.58 48.52
C PHE A 141 42.75 -22.10 47.98
N THR A 142 42.73 -23.33 47.47
CA THR A 142 43.87 -23.94 46.80
C THR A 142 43.78 -23.73 45.30
N GLN A 143 44.84 -23.26 44.66
CA GLN A 143 44.90 -23.06 43.20
C GLN A 143 46.31 -23.30 42.66
N THR A 144 46.42 -23.68 41.39
CA THR A 144 47.71 -23.79 40.70
C THR A 144 48.32 -22.42 40.44
N LEU A 145 49.65 -22.27 40.54
CA LEU A 145 50.27 -20.97 40.23
C LEU A 145 50.01 -20.52 38.80
N ASN A 146 50.06 -21.44 37.83
CA ASN A 146 49.65 -21.14 36.46
C ASN A 146 48.20 -20.62 36.40
N GLY A 147 47.26 -21.19 37.16
CA GLY A 147 45.89 -20.68 37.26
C GLY A 147 45.82 -19.26 37.83
N ILE A 148 46.59 -18.98 38.89
CA ILE A 148 46.70 -17.65 39.51
C ILE A 148 47.24 -16.62 38.50
N ILE A 149 48.29 -16.97 37.76
CA ILE A 149 48.93 -16.11 36.76
C ILE A 149 48.00 -15.86 35.57
N SER A 150 47.28 -16.89 35.10
CA SER A 150 46.29 -16.79 34.03
C SER A 150 44.99 -16.09 34.43
N GLY A 151 44.87 -15.57 35.65
CA GLY A 151 43.73 -14.75 36.10
C GLY A 151 42.65 -15.50 36.88
N ASN A 152 42.75 -16.82 37.08
CA ASN A 152 41.84 -17.58 37.93
C ASN A 152 42.21 -17.39 39.41
N TRP A 153 41.78 -16.27 40.01
CA TRP A 153 42.02 -15.96 41.42
C TRP A 153 41.18 -16.85 42.35
N CYS A 154 40.08 -16.33 42.89
CA CYS A 154 39.29 -17.02 43.91
C CYS A 154 38.04 -17.71 43.31
N PRO A 155 37.84 -19.03 43.53
CA PRO A 155 36.66 -19.76 43.05
C PRO A 155 35.36 -19.39 43.79
N TYR A 156 35.45 -18.79 44.98
CA TYR A 156 34.30 -18.27 45.74
C TYR A 156 33.83 -16.92 45.19
N CYS A 157 34.78 -16.07 44.75
CA CYS A 157 34.50 -14.74 44.23
C CYS A 157 34.17 -14.72 42.73
N SER A 158 34.51 -15.79 41.99
CA SER A 158 34.33 -15.83 40.54
C SER A 158 32.88 -15.55 40.13
N VAL A 159 32.70 -15.03 38.91
CA VAL A 159 31.39 -14.81 38.30
C VAL A 159 31.32 -15.64 37.01
N PRO A 160 30.49 -16.70 36.94
CA PRO A 160 29.67 -17.24 38.01
C PRO A 160 30.50 -17.88 39.15
N CYS A 161 29.92 -17.93 40.35
CA CYS A 161 30.57 -18.51 41.53
C CYS A 161 30.78 -20.01 41.33
N LYS A 162 32.05 -20.45 41.40
CA LYS A 162 32.46 -21.84 41.14
C LYS A 162 32.42 -22.71 42.40
N LYS A 163 32.56 -22.13 43.59
CA LYS A 163 32.59 -22.86 44.88
C LYS A 163 31.84 -22.12 45.98
N LEU A 164 31.02 -22.86 46.73
CA LEU A 164 30.42 -22.42 48.00
C LEU A 164 31.08 -23.20 49.14
N CYS A 165 31.20 -22.59 50.32
CA CYS A 165 31.71 -23.30 51.50
C CYS A 165 30.58 -24.12 52.15
N ASN A 166 30.95 -25.04 53.03
CA ASN A 166 29.99 -25.87 53.76
C ASN A 166 29.44 -25.19 55.01
N ASN A 167 29.90 -23.98 55.34
CA ASN A 167 29.40 -23.21 56.48
C ASN A 167 28.06 -22.56 56.12
N ILE A 168 26.98 -23.04 56.73
CA ILE A 168 25.62 -22.54 56.50
C ILE A 168 25.43 -21.09 56.96
N ASN A 169 26.24 -20.63 57.93
CA ASN A 169 26.22 -19.27 58.46
C ASN A 169 27.15 -18.32 57.68
N CYS A 170 27.67 -18.74 56.51
CA CYS A 170 28.48 -17.86 55.68
C CYS A 170 27.59 -17.00 54.77
N ASP A 171 27.31 -15.76 55.20
CA ASP A 171 26.49 -14.81 54.45
C ASP A 171 26.98 -14.58 53.02
N TYR A 172 28.31 -14.56 52.82
CA TYR A 172 28.92 -14.40 51.51
C TYR A 172 28.52 -15.54 50.55
N CYS A 173 28.52 -16.79 51.05
CA CYS A 173 28.13 -17.95 50.26
C CYS A 173 26.61 -18.04 50.10
N PHE A 174 25.82 -17.71 51.14
CA PHE A 174 24.36 -17.67 51.05
C PHE A 174 23.89 -16.73 49.93
N ASN A 175 24.43 -15.50 49.87
CA ASN A 175 24.09 -14.49 48.87
C ASN A 175 24.45 -14.88 47.42
N LYS A 176 25.36 -15.85 47.24
CA LYS A 176 25.73 -16.43 45.94
C LYS A 176 25.02 -17.75 45.64
N SER A 177 24.44 -18.40 46.65
CA SER A 177 23.65 -19.62 46.49
C SER A 177 22.29 -19.37 45.84
N PHE A 178 21.64 -20.42 45.37
CA PHE A 178 20.30 -20.37 44.81
C PHE A 178 19.26 -20.09 45.89
N ALA A 179 19.53 -20.43 47.16
CA ALA A 179 18.63 -20.15 48.27
C ALA A 179 18.29 -18.66 48.46
N SER A 180 19.23 -17.76 48.14
CA SER A 180 19.02 -16.30 48.19
C SER A 180 18.32 -15.73 46.95
N PHE A 181 17.86 -16.57 46.03
CA PHE A 181 17.19 -16.08 44.82
C PHE A 181 15.75 -15.66 45.12
N GLU A 182 15.41 -14.42 44.77
CA GLU A 182 14.14 -13.79 45.17
C GLU A 182 13.07 -13.79 44.08
N LYS A 183 13.43 -14.01 42.80
CA LYS A 183 12.44 -13.94 41.72
C LYS A 183 11.38 -15.04 41.85
N THR A 184 10.17 -14.67 41.46
CA THR A 184 8.98 -15.51 41.55
C THR A 184 8.65 -16.22 40.23
N THR A 185 7.81 -17.23 40.31
CA THR A 185 7.12 -17.88 39.20
C THR A 185 6.01 -16.95 38.69
N PRO A 186 5.40 -17.22 37.52
CA PRO A 186 4.22 -16.47 37.05
C PRO A 186 3.01 -16.48 38.00
N SER A 187 2.95 -17.42 38.95
CA SER A 187 1.90 -17.52 39.98
C SER A 187 2.29 -16.86 41.30
N GLY A 188 3.44 -16.18 41.36
CA GLY A 188 3.87 -15.41 42.53
C GLY A 188 4.65 -16.18 43.60
N LYS A 189 4.81 -17.50 43.47
CA LYS A 189 5.65 -18.30 44.39
C LYS A 189 7.13 -18.05 44.13
N ARG A 190 8.00 -18.04 45.14
CA ARG A 190 9.46 -17.90 44.88
C ARG A 190 9.95 -19.13 44.12
N LYS A 191 10.82 -18.93 43.13
CA LYS A 191 11.39 -20.03 42.32
C LYS A 191 12.19 -21.03 43.15
N VAL A 192 12.74 -20.60 44.29
CA VAL A 192 13.45 -21.44 45.25
C VAL A 192 12.49 -22.42 45.95
N ASP A 193 11.28 -21.99 46.26
CA ASP A 193 10.24 -22.81 46.92
C ASP A 193 9.63 -23.86 45.97
N CYS A 194 10.01 -23.81 44.70
CA CYS A 194 9.71 -24.81 43.69
C CYS A 194 10.85 -25.81 43.49
N TRP A 195 11.89 -25.78 44.33
CA TRP A 195 12.94 -26.81 44.33
C TRP A 195 12.37 -28.16 44.75
N SER A 196 12.52 -29.17 43.90
CA SER A 196 11.93 -30.48 44.18
C SER A 196 12.67 -31.22 45.30
N SER A 197 11.93 -31.97 46.11
CA SER A 197 12.48 -32.90 47.12
C SER A 197 13.27 -34.06 46.49
N LYS A 198 13.12 -34.28 45.17
CA LYS A 198 13.87 -35.30 44.40
C LYS A 198 15.34 -34.93 44.16
N ASN A 199 15.73 -33.69 44.43
CA ASN A 199 17.12 -33.27 44.28
C ASN A 199 17.98 -33.78 45.43
N LYS A 200 19.19 -34.25 45.11
CA LYS A 200 20.19 -34.64 46.12
C LYS A 200 20.80 -33.44 46.84
N LEU A 201 20.96 -32.32 46.13
CA LEU A 201 21.53 -31.08 46.68
C LEU A 201 20.41 -30.16 47.16
N LYS A 202 20.70 -29.41 48.22
CA LYS A 202 19.84 -28.35 48.73
C LYS A 202 20.12 -27.03 47.98
N PRO A 203 19.15 -26.09 47.93
CA PRO A 203 19.32 -24.80 47.25
C PRO A 203 20.55 -24.00 47.70
N TYR A 204 20.95 -24.08 48.97
CA TYR A 204 22.11 -23.34 49.49
C TYR A 204 23.46 -23.92 49.00
N GLU A 205 23.49 -25.18 48.55
CA GLU A 205 24.70 -25.86 48.07
C GLU A 205 24.96 -25.60 46.57
N VAL A 206 24.03 -24.94 45.90
CA VAL A 206 24.09 -24.68 44.45
C VAL A 206 24.16 -23.17 44.23
N SER A 207 25.18 -22.71 43.50
CA SER A 207 25.29 -21.30 43.11
C SER A 207 24.16 -20.88 42.16
N LYS A 208 23.61 -19.68 42.33
CA LYS A 208 22.51 -19.16 41.50
C LYS A 208 22.88 -18.97 40.02
N GLY A 209 24.17 -18.91 39.68
CA GLY A 209 24.67 -18.88 38.30
C GLY A 209 25.21 -20.23 37.81
N SER A 210 24.86 -21.34 38.47
CA SER A 210 25.41 -22.66 38.14
C SER A 210 24.71 -23.31 36.95
N GLY A 211 25.50 -23.88 36.03
CA GLY A 211 24.99 -24.77 34.98
C GLY A 211 24.55 -26.16 35.47
N LYS A 212 24.61 -26.44 36.78
CA LYS A 212 24.12 -27.71 37.36
C LYS A 212 22.62 -27.84 37.11
N LYS A 213 22.18 -29.03 36.68
CA LYS A 213 20.78 -29.37 36.51
C LYS A 213 20.14 -29.72 37.86
N ALA A 214 18.92 -29.23 38.05
CA ALA A 214 18.06 -29.54 39.20
C ALA A 214 16.61 -29.72 38.73
N ILE A 215 15.84 -30.46 39.53
CA ILE A 215 14.41 -30.72 39.30
C ILE A 215 13.60 -29.63 40.01
N PHE A 216 12.66 -29.03 39.29
CA PHE A 216 11.75 -28.02 39.81
C PHE A 216 10.32 -28.49 39.66
N ASP A 217 9.51 -28.30 40.70
CA ASP A 217 8.08 -28.59 40.71
C ASP A 217 7.31 -27.32 40.39
N CYS A 218 6.70 -27.27 39.19
CA CYS A 218 5.94 -26.11 38.74
C CYS A 218 4.66 -25.97 39.57
N ASP A 219 4.52 -24.83 40.22
CA ASP A 219 3.34 -24.43 40.99
C ASP A 219 2.09 -24.19 40.13
N LYS A 220 2.24 -23.80 38.87
CA LYS A 220 1.11 -23.56 37.95
C LYS A 220 0.55 -24.83 37.32
N CYS A 221 1.41 -25.69 36.77
CA CYS A 221 0.98 -26.87 36.02
C CYS A 221 1.24 -28.19 36.73
N LEU A 222 1.80 -28.15 37.95
CA LEU A 222 2.10 -29.32 38.80
C LEU A 222 3.05 -30.35 38.15
N HIS A 223 3.79 -29.94 37.11
CA HIS A 223 4.80 -30.79 36.49
C HIS A 223 6.17 -30.58 37.12
N SER A 224 6.87 -31.68 37.40
CA SER A 224 8.30 -31.68 37.64
C SER A 224 9.08 -31.55 36.32
N PHE A 225 10.07 -30.67 36.28
CA PHE A 225 10.96 -30.51 35.13
C PHE A 225 12.41 -30.32 35.56
N GLU A 226 13.34 -30.89 34.80
CA GLU A 226 14.77 -30.75 35.02
C GLU A 226 15.33 -29.64 34.13
N THR A 227 16.05 -28.69 34.71
CA THR A 227 16.79 -27.65 33.97
C THR A 227 17.98 -27.15 34.79
N SER A 228 18.91 -26.46 34.14
CA SER A 228 20.04 -25.85 34.82
C SER A 228 19.62 -24.60 35.62
N VAL A 229 20.27 -24.37 36.76
CA VAL A 229 19.91 -23.28 37.70
C VAL A 229 20.13 -21.90 37.09
N ASP A 230 21.18 -21.72 36.30
CA ASP A 230 21.45 -20.50 35.53
C ASP A 230 20.30 -20.10 34.57
N LYS A 231 19.63 -21.08 33.95
CA LYS A 231 18.44 -20.81 33.11
C LYS A 231 17.25 -20.33 33.93
N ILE A 232 17.08 -20.85 35.15
CA ILE A 232 16.03 -20.42 36.09
C ILE A 232 16.25 -18.98 36.56
N THR A 233 17.51 -18.60 36.77
CA THR A 233 17.89 -17.28 37.30
C THR A 233 18.04 -16.21 36.23
N SER A 234 18.25 -16.61 34.97
CA SER A 234 18.24 -15.71 33.81
C SER A 234 16.93 -14.92 33.68
N SER A 235 17.02 -13.68 33.20
CA SER A 235 15.85 -12.84 32.89
C SER A 235 15.05 -13.34 31.68
N ASN A 236 15.70 -14.03 30.75
CA ASN A 236 15.13 -14.41 29.46
C ASN A 236 14.65 -15.88 29.42
N GLY A 237 14.78 -16.61 30.52
CA GLY A 237 14.45 -18.03 30.60
C GLY A 237 12.95 -18.28 30.87
N ASN A 238 12.35 -19.16 30.05
CA ASN A 238 11.02 -19.69 30.34
C ASN A 238 11.05 -20.52 31.64
N TRP A 239 10.25 -20.13 32.63
CA TRP A 239 10.20 -20.80 33.94
C TRP A 239 9.95 -22.29 33.83
N CYS A 240 8.86 -22.70 33.16
CA CYS A 240 8.44 -24.09 33.06
C CYS A 240 8.19 -24.48 31.58
N PRO A 241 8.81 -25.56 31.08
CA PRO A 241 8.67 -25.98 29.68
C PRO A 241 7.25 -26.43 29.31
N TYR A 242 6.48 -26.97 30.27
CA TYR A 242 5.09 -27.37 30.05
C TYR A 242 4.17 -26.14 29.95
N CYS A 243 4.42 -25.10 30.76
CA CYS A 243 3.69 -23.84 30.69
C CYS A 243 4.00 -23.09 29.39
N ALA A 244 5.27 -23.07 28.98
CA ALA A 244 5.76 -22.36 27.80
C ALA A 244 5.48 -23.09 26.46
N ASN A 245 4.64 -24.13 26.44
CA ASN A 245 4.29 -24.92 25.25
C ASN A 245 5.49 -25.60 24.55
N ASN A 246 6.56 -25.88 25.29
CA ASN A 246 7.74 -26.59 24.76
C ASN A 246 7.66 -28.10 25.04
N LYS A 247 6.80 -28.54 25.98
CA LYS A 247 6.64 -29.96 26.35
C LYS A 247 5.20 -30.31 26.71
N ILE A 248 4.74 -31.50 26.29
CA ILE A 248 3.50 -32.16 26.74
C ILE A 248 3.90 -33.42 27.52
N CYS A 249 3.16 -33.75 28.58
CA CYS A 249 3.33 -35.02 29.29
C CYS A 249 2.52 -36.13 28.63
N ALA A 250 2.94 -37.38 28.78
CA ALA A 250 2.23 -38.55 28.24
C ALA A 250 0.97 -38.96 29.04
N LYS A 251 0.54 -38.16 30.04
CA LYS A 251 -0.65 -38.44 30.86
C LYS A 251 -1.89 -37.89 30.17
N SER A 252 -2.82 -38.77 29.76
CA SER A 252 -4.10 -38.41 29.15
C SER A 252 -4.98 -37.55 30.06
N GLU A 253 -4.91 -37.77 31.37
CA GLU A 253 -5.73 -37.07 32.39
C GLU A 253 -5.20 -35.68 32.75
N CYS A 254 -4.02 -35.29 32.25
CA CYS A 254 -3.45 -33.98 32.55
C CYS A 254 -4.21 -32.89 31.80
N SER A 255 -5.20 -32.26 32.45
CA SER A 255 -6.00 -31.18 31.87
C SER A 255 -5.14 -30.08 31.21
N HIS A 256 -4.06 -29.64 31.89
CA HIS A 256 -3.17 -28.60 31.37
C HIS A 256 -2.48 -28.98 30.05
N CYS A 257 -2.13 -30.26 29.86
CA CYS A 257 -1.54 -30.74 28.61
C CYS A 257 -2.60 -31.12 27.57
N TYR A 258 -3.76 -31.64 28.00
CA TYR A 258 -4.86 -32.05 27.14
C TYR A 258 -5.31 -30.90 26.23
N HIS A 259 -5.60 -29.72 26.78
CA HIS A 259 -6.06 -28.54 26.01
C HIS A 259 -5.05 -28.02 24.98
N LYS A 260 -3.78 -28.40 25.12
CA LYS A 260 -2.68 -28.05 24.19
C LYS A 260 -2.44 -29.14 23.15
N SER A 261 -2.84 -30.36 23.46
CA SER A 261 -2.70 -31.53 22.61
C SER A 261 -3.74 -31.57 21.49
N PHE A 262 -3.48 -32.35 20.44
CA PHE A 262 -4.45 -32.56 19.36
C PHE A 262 -5.70 -33.33 19.82
N ALA A 263 -5.63 -34.06 20.94
CA ALA A 263 -6.80 -34.74 21.51
C ALA A 263 -7.95 -33.79 21.90
N SER A 264 -7.64 -32.52 22.20
CA SER A 264 -8.64 -31.49 22.50
C SER A 264 -9.22 -30.81 21.26
N TYR A 265 -8.76 -31.16 20.05
CA TYR A 265 -9.16 -30.49 18.83
C TYR A 265 -10.54 -31.00 18.36
N GLY A 266 -11.56 -30.17 18.55
CA GLY A 266 -12.97 -30.52 18.33
C GLY A 266 -13.54 -30.18 16.95
N GLU A 267 -12.74 -29.68 16.01
CA GLU A 267 -13.23 -29.29 14.69
C GLU A 267 -13.78 -30.48 13.89
N LEU A 268 -14.89 -30.24 13.20
CA LEU A 268 -15.59 -31.25 12.42
C LEU A 268 -15.03 -31.35 11.00
N THR A 269 -15.13 -32.54 10.42
CA THR A 269 -14.97 -32.78 8.99
C THR A 269 -16.24 -32.36 8.25
N SER A 270 -16.18 -32.34 6.92
CA SER A 270 -17.37 -32.07 6.10
C SER A 270 -18.50 -33.11 6.22
N SER A 271 -18.27 -34.26 6.88
CA SER A 271 -19.33 -35.23 7.19
C SER A 271 -19.88 -35.10 8.62
N GLY A 272 -19.31 -34.20 9.44
CA GLY A 272 -19.74 -34.00 10.83
C GLY A 272 -18.97 -34.83 11.88
N LYS A 273 -17.96 -35.63 11.49
CA LYS A 273 -17.09 -36.37 12.43
C LYS A 273 -15.98 -35.45 12.97
N LYS A 274 -15.50 -35.61 14.21
CA LYS A 274 -14.35 -34.81 14.69
C LYS A 274 -13.08 -35.25 13.97
N LYS A 275 -12.23 -34.31 13.60
CA LYS A 275 -10.95 -34.58 12.91
C LYS A 275 -10.02 -35.49 13.73
N VAL A 276 -10.09 -35.43 15.06
CA VAL A 276 -9.34 -36.34 15.95
C VAL A 276 -9.79 -37.79 15.84
N ASP A 277 -11.06 -38.05 15.52
CA ASP A 277 -11.61 -39.40 15.38
C ASP A 277 -11.25 -40.05 14.04
N CYS A 278 -10.59 -39.29 13.16
CA CYS A 278 -10.00 -39.74 11.90
C CYS A 278 -8.50 -40.03 12.03
N TRP A 279 -7.97 -40.11 13.25
CA TRP A 279 -6.57 -40.44 13.50
C TRP A 279 -6.24 -41.87 13.07
N SER A 280 -5.27 -42.03 12.17
CA SER A 280 -4.91 -43.34 11.66
C SER A 280 -4.11 -44.16 12.67
N LYS A 281 -4.30 -45.49 12.63
CA LYS A 281 -3.53 -46.46 13.44
C LYS A 281 -2.05 -46.55 13.03
N LYS A 282 -1.69 -46.01 11.86
CA LYS A 282 -0.29 -45.96 11.36
C LYS A 282 0.62 -45.03 12.17
N ASN A 283 0.04 -44.15 12.98
CA ASN A 283 0.80 -43.14 13.70
C ASN A 283 1.48 -43.71 14.95
N LYS A 284 2.74 -43.29 15.17
CA LYS A 284 3.49 -43.63 16.39
C LYS A 284 3.01 -42.88 17.63
N PHE A 285 2.51 -41.65 17.46
CA PHE A 285 2.02 -40.81 18.54
C PHE A 285 0.53 -40.98 18.73
N LYS A 286 0.08 -40.92 19.98
CA LYS A 286 -1.35 -40.73 20.28
C LYS A 286 -1.71 -39.24 20.22
N PRO A 287 -2.97 -38.88 19.93
CA PRO A 287 -3.40 -37.48 19.80
C PRO A 287 -3.07 -36.60 21.02
N TYR A 288 -3.05 -37.15 22.23
CA TYR A 288 -2.80 -36.41 23.47
C TYR A 288 -1.30 -36.17 23.74
N GLU A 289 -0.40 -36.83 23.01
CA GLU A 289 1.05 -36.75 23.23
C GLU A 289 1.73 -35.67 22.36
N ILE A 290 0.96 -35.04 21.47
CA ILE A 290 1.46 -34.09 20.48
C ILE A 290 0.65 -32.81 20.45
N PHE A 291 1.33 -31.67 20.28
CA PHE A 291 0.69 -30.36 20.18
C PHE A 291 -0.22 -30.27 18.96
N LYS A 292 -1.38 -29.65 19.13
CA LYS A 292 -2.34 -29.43 18.02
C LYS A 292 -1.79 -28.59 16.86
N SER A 293 -0.81 -27.73 17.14
CA SER A 293 -0.12 -26.88 16.16
C SER A 293 1.23 -27.44 15.70
N SER A 294 1.52 -28.72 15.96
CA SER A 294 2.80 -29.33 15.59
C SER A 294 3.01 -29.35 14.07
N ALA A 295 4.26 -29.18 13.64
CA ALA A 295 4.68 -29.35 12.25
C ALA A 295 4.95 -30.82 11.88
N VAL A 296 4.72 -31.76 12.80
CA VAL A 296 4.86 -33.20 12.53
C VAL A 296 3.75 -33.67 11.59
N LYS A 297 4.13 -34.49 10.61
CA LYS A 297 3.22 -35.18 9.70
C LYS A 297 2.57 -36.38 10.40
N ILE A 298 1.25 -36.45 10.30
CA ILE A 298 0.40 -37.47 10.89
C ILE A 298 -0.54 -38.01 9.80
N TRP A 299 -0.81 -39.31 9.88
CA TRP A 299 -1.76 -40.00 9.01
C TRP A 299 -3.20 -39.88 9.53
N PHE A 300 -4.12 -39.58 8.64
CA PHE A 300 -5.55 -39.50 8.90
C PHE A 300 -6.32 -40.34 7.88
N ASP A 301 -7.37 -41.00 8.34
CA ASP A 301 -8.26 -41.77 7.48
C ASP A 301 -9.50 -40.90 7.19
N CYS A 302 -9.65 -40.47 5.93
CA CYS A 302 -10.73 -39.57 5.54
C CYS A 302 -12.09 -40.24 5.69
N ASP A 303 -12.92 -39.70 6.56
CA ASP A 303 -14.31 -40.07 6.78
C ASP A 303 -15.19 -39.96 5.53
N LYS A 304 -14.93 -38.99 4.65
CA LYS A 304 -15.78 -38.72 3.47
C LYS A 304 -15.41 -39.55 2.24
N CYS A 305 -14.11 -39.74 1.98
CA CYS A 305 -13.65 -40.41 0.77
C CYS A 305 -12.84 -41.69 1.03
N GLY A 306 -12.67 -42.09 2.28
CA GLY A 306 -11.91 -43.30 2.67
C GLY A 306 -10.41 -43.25 2.41
N HIS A 307 -9.89 -42.15 1.83
CA HIS A 307 -8.47 -42.05 1.51
C HIS A 307 -7.63 -41.79 2.76
N GLU A 308 -6.47 -42.45 2.82
CA GLU A 308 -5.43 -42.14 3.80
C GLU A 308 -4.71 -40.85 3.41
N ILE A 309 -4.53 -39.95 4.39
CA ILE A 309 -3.98 -38.61 4.18
C ILE A 309 -2.86 -38.36 5.18
N GLU A 310 -1.66 -38.07 4.67
CA GLU A 310 -0.56 -37.58 5.50
C GLU A 310 -0.55 -36.05 5.53
N LYS A 311 -0.64 -35.44 6.73
CA LYS A 311 -0.63 -33.97 6.90
C LYS A 311 0.02 -33.47 8.17
N ASN A 312 0.53 -32.24 8.11
CA ASN A 312 0.97 -31.49 9.27
C ASN A 312 -0.22 -31.10 10.17
N LEU A 313 -0.12 -31.34 11.48
CA LEU A 313 -1.19 -30.99 12.42
C LEU A 313 -1.52 -29.50 12.42
N GLY A 314 -0.52 -28.62 12.29
CA GLY A 314 -0.75 -27.17 12.12
C GLY A 314 -1.66 -26.83 10.93
N THR A 315 -1.53 -27.54 9.81
CA THR A 315 -2.40 -27.34 8.63
C THR A 315 -3.82 -27.86 8.86
N VAL A 316 -3.95 -28.98 9.58
CA VAL A 316 -5.25 -29.55 9.96
C VAL A 316 -6.00 -28.62 10.94
N SER A 317 -5.25 -28.04 11.88
CA SER A 317 -5.68 -27.00 12.82
C SER A 317 -6.05 -25.69 12.12
N GLY A 318 -5.35 -25.34 11.04
CA GLY A 318 -5.68 -24.19 10.18
C GLY A 318 -6.79 -24.44 9.16
N GLY A 319 -7.60 -25.50 9.32
CA GLY A 319 -8.77 -25.78 8.48
C GLY A 319 -8.53 -26.72 7.29
N GLY A 320 -7.28 -27.02 6.93
CA GLY A 320 -6.97 -27.86 5.77
C GLY A 320 -7.18 -29.36 6.03
N TRP A 321 -8.26 -29.97 5.52
CA TRP A 321 -8.61 -31.39 5.76
C TRP A 321 -8.14 -32.37 4.67
N CYS A 322 -9.02 -32.85 3.78
CA CYS A 322 -8.68 -33.89 2.81
C CYS A 322 -8.34 -33.33 1.41
N PRO A 323 -7.12 -33.55 0.87
CA PRO A 323 -6.72 -33.07 -0.45
C PRO A 323 -7.52 -33.73 -1.59
N TYR A 324 -7.97 -34.98 -1.41
CA TYR A 324 -8.83 -35.68 -2.37
C TYR A 324 -10.24 -35.10 -2.39
N CYS A 325 -10.81 -34.78 -1.21
CA CYS A 325 -12.13 -34.14 -1.12
C CYS A 325 -12.17 -32.74 -1.73
N VAL A 326 -11.09 -31.95 -1.63
CA VAL A 326 -11.02 -30.61 -2.25
C VAL A 326 -10.52 -30.62 -3.69
N GLY A 327 -10.20 -31.79 -4.27
CA GLY A 327 -9.74 -31.90 -5.66
C GLY A 327 -8.32 -31.37 -5.91
N LYS A 328 -7.46 -31.42 -4.88
CA LYS A 328 -6.01 -31.15 -5.01
C LYS A 328 -5.20 -32.40 -5.37
N LYS A 329 -5.75 -33.60 -5.13
CA LYS A 329 -5.14 -34.89 -5.46
C LYS A 329 -6.21 -35.84 -6.01
N ILE A 330 -5.83 -36.69 -6.97
CA ILE A 330 -6.60 -37.82 -7.50
C ILE A 330 -5.86 -39.10 -7.09
N CYS A 331 -6.56 -40.20 -6.85
CA CYS A 331 -5.93 -41.51 -6.64
C CYS A 331 -5.58 -42.13 -8.00
N ASP A 332 -4.35 -42.62 -8.13
CA ASP A 332 -3.85 -43.19 -9.39
C ASP A 332 -4.42 -44.60 -9.65
N GLU A 333 -4.94 -45.26 -8.62
CA GLU A 333 -5.13 -46.72 -8.64
C GLU A 333 -6.53 -47.23 -9.02
N ASP A 334 -7.54 -46.38 -9.21
CA ASP A 334 -8.87 -46.91 -9.55
C ASP A 334 -9.69 -45.97 -10.44
N LYS A 335 -9.84 -46.38 -11.71
CA LYS A 335 -10.90 -45.88 -12.63
C LYS A 335 -12.31 -46.03 -12.02
N LYS A 336 -12.46 -46.79 -10.93
CA LYS A 336 -13.70 -47.08 -10.20
C LYS A 336 -13.99 -46.10 -9.05
N CYS A 337 -13.07 -45.21 -8.67
CA CYS A 337 -13.34 -44.22 -7.62
C CYS A 337 -14.21 -43.08 -8.19
N GLY A 338 -15.54 -43.20 -8.07
CA GLY A 338 -16.49 -42.22 -8.59
C GLY A 338 -16.25 -40.79 -8.07
N SER A 339 -15.79 -40.64 -6.83
CA SER A 339 -15.48 -39.32 -6.24
C SER A 339 -14.27 -38.61 -6.87
N CYS A 340 -13.28 -39.39 -7.33
CA CYS A 340 -12.08 -38.89 -8.00
C CYS A 340 -12.35 -38.69 -9.50
N PHE A 341 -13.07 -39.60 -10.15
CA PHE A 341 -13.49 -39.47 -11.55
C PHE A 341 -14.31 -38.19 -11.79
N ASN A 342 -15.29 -37.89 -10.93
CA ASN A 342 -16.12 -36.69 -11.07
C ASN A 342 -15.32 -35.38 -11.01
N LYS A 343 -14.10 -35.42 -10.45
CA LYS A 343 -13.18 -34.27 -10.37
C LYS A 343 -12.10 -34.29 -11.44
N SER A 344 -11.86 -35.43 -12.08
CA SER A 344 -10.89 -35.54 -13.16
C SER A 344 -11.40 -34.86 -14.44
N VAL A 345 -10.48 -34.49 -15.34
CA VAL A 345 -10.82 -33.87 -16.62
C VAL A 345 -11.61 -34.84 -17.50
N ALA A 346 -11.41 -36.15 -17.35
CA ALA A 346 -12.12 -37.19 -18.11
C ALA A 346 -13.66 -37.08 -18.00
N SER A 347 -14.19 -36.63 -16.86
CA SER A 347 -15.64 -36.43 -16.63
C SER A 347 -16.15 -35.05 -17.06
N TYR A 348 -15.35 -34.26 -17.80
CA TYR A 348 -15.84 -33.03 -18.40
C TYR A 348 -16.66 -33.32 -19.66
N GLU A 349 -17.74 -32.59 -19.88
CA GLU A 349 -18.66 -32.82 -21.00
C GLU A 349 -18.64 -31.67 -22.03
N GLY A 350 -17.79 -30.66 -21.83
CA GLY A 350 -17.73 -29.52 -22.74
C GLY A 350 -17.30 -29.92 -24.15
N THR A 351 -18.00 -29.37 -25.14
CA THR A 351 -17.80 -29.67 -26.56
C THR A 351 -17.00 -28.59 -27.30
N THR A 352 -16.35 -28.99 -28.39
CA THR A 352 -15.71 -28.10 -29.36
C THR A 352 -16.80 -27.40 -30.20
N PRO A 353 -16.46 -26.35 -30.96
CA PRO A 353 -17.40 -25.73 -31.90
C PRO A 353 -17.93 -26.66 -33.00
N SER A 354 -17.32 -27.83 -33.20
CA SER A 354 -17.77 -28.88 -34.15
C SER A 354 -18.62 -29.96 -33.47
N GLY A 355 -18.87 -29.87 -32.16
CA GLY A 355 -19.72 -30.80 -31.41
C GLY A 355 -19.00 -32.01 -30.79
N LYS A 356 -17.70 -32.22 -31.06
CA LYS A 356 -16.89 -33.28 -30.42
C LYS A 356 -16.62 -32.91 -28.96
N ARG A 357 -16.45 -33.88 -28.04
CA ARG A 357 -16.02 -33.52 -26.67
C ARG A 357 -14.58 -33.01 -26.70
N LYS A 358 -14.29 -31.93 -25.97
CA LYS A 358 -12.96 -31.31 -25.92
C LYS A 358 -11.85 -32.27 -25.46
N ILE A 359 -12.19 -33.25 -24.64
CA ILE A 359 -11.29 -34.28 -24.13
C ILE A 359 -11.01 -35.38 -25.15
N ASP A 360 -11.87 -35.57 -26.15
CA ASP A 360 -11.63 -36.51 -27.24
C ASP A 360 -10.66 -35.91 -28.29
N CYS A 361 -10.21 -34.67 -28.07
CA CYS A 361 -9.16 -33.98 -28.79
C CYS A 361 -7.83 -33.97 -28.01
N TRP A 362 -7.70 -34.81 -26.97
CA TRP A 362 -6.46 -34.96 -26.21
C TRP A 362 -5.37 -35.60 -27.08
N SER A 363 -4.20 -34.99 -27.13
CA SER A 363 -3.10 -35.52 -27.95
C SER A 363 -2.38 -36.68 -27.26
N ASP A 364 -1.95 -37.67 -28.03
CA ASP A 364 -1.15 -38.82 -27.56
C ASP A 364 0.27 -38.42 -27.11
N LYS A 365 0.70 -37.19 -27.42
CA LYS A 365 1.99 -36.63 -26.98
C LYS A 365 2.02 -36.25 -25.50
N ASN A 366 0.89 -36.33 -24.79
CA ASN A 366 0.82 -35.97 -23.38
C ASN A 366 1.24 -37.14 -22.49
N ASN A 367 2.14 -36.90 -21.53
CA ASN A 367 2.59 -37.92 -20.56
C ASN A 367 1.55 -38.28 -19.49
N LYS A 368 0.40 -37.60 -19.47
CA LYS A 368 -0.67 -37.80 -18.48
C LYS A 368 -2.00 -37.97 -19.19
N SER A 369 -2.80 -38.91 -18.69
CA SER A 369 -4.15 -39.14 -19.15
C SER A 369 -5.13 -38.10 -18.57
N PRO A 370 -6.30 -37.90 -19.21
CA PRO A 370 -7.37 -37.07 -18.66
C PRO A 370 -7.90 -37.52 -17.29
N TYR A 371 -7.63 -38.76 -16.88
CA TYR A 371 -8.07 -39.33 -15.60
C TYR A 371 -7.20 -38.88 -14.41
N GLU A 372 -5.94 -38.52 -14.67
CA GLU A 372 -4.95 -38.17 -13.65
C GLU A 372 -4.91 -36.68 -13.32
N ILE A 373 -5.66 -35.86 -14.08
CA ILE A 373 -5.66 -34.40 -13.95
C ILE A 373 -7.03 -33.93 -13.50
N THR A 374 -7.07 -32.95 -12.59
CA THR A 374 -8.33 -32.36 -12.10
C THR A 374 -8.84 -31.26 -13.04
N LYS A 375 -10.17 -31.05 -13.10
CA LYS A 375 -10.81 -30.03 -13.97
C LYS A 375 -10.27 -28.61 -13.75
N GLY A 376 -9.83 -28.28 -12.53
CA GLY A 376 -9.28 -26.97 -12.17
C GLY A 376 -7.76 -26.86 -12.27
N ALA A 377 -7.06 -27.88 -12.77
CA ALA A 377 -5.60 -27.90 -12.79
C ALA A 377 -5.02 -26.84 -13.73
N GLY A 378 -3.92 -26.22 -13.31
CA GLY A 378 -3.10 -25.33 -14.13
C GLY A 378 -2.14 -26.06 -15.08
N ALA A 379 -2.27 -27.39 -15.23
CA ALA A 379 -1.40 -28.21 -16.08
C ALA A 379 -1.54 -27.80 -17.56
N GLN A 380 -0.41 -27.69 -18.26
CA GLN A 380 -0.38 -27.46 -19.71
C GLN A 380 -0.48 -28.79 -20.44
N ILE A 381 -1.42 -28.87 -21.38
CA ILE A 381 -1.76 -30.08 -22.13
C ILE A 381 -1.91 -29.72 -23.60
N ILE A 382 -1.48 -30.64 -24.46
CA ILE A 382 -1.55 -30.52 -25.91
C ILE A 382 -2.90 -31.10 -26.40
N PHE A 383 -3.60 -30.33 -27.23
CA PHE A 383 -4.85 -30.72 -27.87
C PHE A 383 -4.75 -30.57 -29.39
N ASP A 384 -5.46 -31.46 -30.10
CA ASP A 384 -5.60 -31.43 -31.54
C ASP A 384 -6.97 -30.86 -31.92
N CYS A 385 -6.97 -29.65 -32.50
CA CYS A 385 -8.22 -28.98 -32.84
C CYS A 385 -8.92 -29.70 -34.00
N ASP A 386 -10.08 -30.27 -33.72
CA ASP A 386 -10.97 -30.89 -34.69
C ASP A 386 -11.48 -29.94 -35.79
N LYS A 387 -11.65 -28.65 -35.49
CA LYS A 387 -12.13 -27.66 -36.47
C LYS A 387 -11.07 -27.18 -37.46
N CYS A 388 -9.83 -26.92 -37.01
CA CYS A 388 -8.79 -26.34 -37.85
C CYS A 388 -7.55 -27.24 -38.05
N GLY A 389 -7.53 -28.44 -37.47
CA GLY A 389 -6.42 -29.39 -37.56
C GLY A 389 -5.11 -28.90 -36.92
N HIS A 390 -5.16 -27.85 -36.09
CA HIS A 390 -3.96 -27.32 -35.44
C HIS A 390 -3.76 -27.97 -34.07
N GLU A 391 -2.54 -28.40 -33.82
CA GLU A 391 -2.06 -28.76 -32.49
C GLU A 391 -1.82 -27.48 -31.67
N PHE A 392 -2.33 -27.45 -30.43
CA PHE A 392 -2.13 -26.33 -29.53
C PHE A 392 -2.01 -26.76 -28.07
N GLU A 393 -1.11 -26.09 -27.36
CA GLU A 393 -0.91 -26.29 -25.92
C GLU A 393 -1.67 -25.21 -25.14
N THR A 394 -2.40 -25.63 -24.09
CA THR A 394 -3.09 -24.70 -23.18
C THR A 394 -3.27 -25.30 -21.79
N LYS A 395 -3.67 -24.46 -20.82
CA LYS A 395 -3.99 -24.92 -19.47
C LYS A 395 -5.34 -25.63 -19.44
N VAL A 396 -5.42 -26.76 -18.74
CA VAL A 396 -6.66 -27.52 -18.53
C VAL A 396 -7.80 -26.65 -17.98
N ALA A 397 -7.52 -25.80 -16.99
CA ALA A 397 -8.52 -24.87 -16.44
C ALA A 397 -9.15 -23.93 -17.50
N HIS A 398 -8.46 -23.62 -18.61
CA HIS A 398 -9.04 -22.83 -19.70
C HIS A 398 -9.96 -23.66 -20.61
N ILE A 399 -9.75 -24.97 -20.68
CA ILE A 399 -10.58 -25.91 -21.45
C ILE A 399 -11.90 -26.18 -20.72
N THR A 400 -11.83 -26.37 -19.41
CA THR A 400 -12.97 -26.65 -18.52
C THR A 400 -13.74 -25.40 -18.09
N GLY A 401 -13.13 -24.21 -18.22
CA GLY A 401 -13.74 -22.91 -17.94
C GLY A 401 -14.32 -22.20 -19.18
N THR A 402 -14.58 -20.90 -19.06
CA THR A 402 -15.16 -20.02 -20.10
C THR A 402 -14.18 -19.61 -21.22
N GLY A 403 -13.02 -20.28 -21.31
CA GLY A 403 -11.96 -19.94 -22.26
C GLY A 403 -12.28 -20.29 -23.72
N CYS A 404 -11.59 -19.65 -24.65
CA CYS A 404 -11.64 -20.03 -26.06
C CYS A 404 -11.02 -21.42 -26.27
N TRP A 405 -11.74 -22.33 -26.94
CA TRP A 405 -11.30 -23.71 -27.19
C TRP A 405 -9.94 -23.78 -27.89
N CYS A 406 -9.82 -23.19 -29.08
CA CYS A 406 -8.62 -23.22 -29.89
C CYS A 406 -8.13 -21.79 -30.20
N PRO A 407 -6.85 -21.45 -29.96
CA PRO A 407 -6.31 -20.11 -30.18
C PRO A 407 -6.22 -19.74 -31.66
N TYR A 408 -6.14 -20.72 -32.56
CA TYR A 408 -6.20 -20.53 -34.01
C TYR A 408 -7.64 -20.30 -34.49
N CYS A 409 -8.64 -20.93 -33.84
CA CYS A 409 -10.05 -20.74 -34.16
C CYS A 409 -10.68 -19.49 -33.53
N ALA A 410 -10.11 -18.96 -32.43
CA ALA A 410 -10.64 -17.82 -31.71
C ALA A 410 -10.91 -16.59 -32.59
N VAL A 411 -11.89 -15.77 -32.16
CA VAL A 411 -12.22 -14.47 -32.75
C VAL A 411 -12.24 -13.45 -31.60
N PRO A 412 -11.28 -12.49 -31.54
CA PRO A 412 -10.15 -12.31 -32.45
C PRO A 412 -9.15 -13.47 -32.43
N SER A 413 -8.40 -13.64 -33.53
CA SER A 413 -7.40 -14.72 -33.64
C SER A 413 -6.28 -14.49 -32.63
N LYS A 414 -5.93 -15.52 -31.86
CA LYS A 414 -4.84 -15.43 -30.86
C LYS A 414 -3.52 -16.01 -31.37
N LYS A 415 -3.55 -16.89 -32.38
CA LYS A 415 -2.37 -17.51 -32.98
C LYS A 415 -2.55 -17.69 -34.49
N SER A 416 -1.45 -17.70 -35.24
CA SER A 416 -1.39 -18.01 -36.68
C SER A 416 -0.21 -18.96 -36.93
N CYS A 417 -0.35 -19.91 -37.86
CA CYS A 417 0.75 -20.76 -38.30
C CYS A 417 1.52 -20.14 -39.46
N ASN A 418 2.72 -20.66 -39.75
CA ASN A 418 3.56 -20.23 -40.87
C ASN A 418 3.28 -20.98 -42.18
N LYS A 419 2.29 -21.89 -42.20
CA LYS A 419 1.92 -22.65 -43.39
C LYS A 419 1.21 -21.74 -44.42
N GLU A 420 1.80 -21.61 -45.61
CA GLU A 420 1.29 -20.74 -46.69
C GLU A 420 -0.02 -21.22 -47.32
N ASP A 421 -0.33 -22.50 -47.20
CA ASP A 421 -1.55 -23.16 -47.66
C ASP A 421 -2.67 -23.17 -46.60
N CYS A 422 -2.40 -22.70 -45.37
CA CYS A 422 -3.39 -22.69 -44.30
C CYS A 422 -4.48 -21.63 -44.53
N LEU A 423 -5.61 -22.08 -45.09
CA LEU A 423 -6.78 -21.24 -45.39
C LEU A 423 -7.37 -20.57 -44.14
N THR A 424 -7.40 -21.28 -43.01
CA THR A 424 -7.91 -20.74 -41.73
C THR A 424 -7.11 -19.53 -41.27
N CYS A 425 -5.78 -19.57 -41.38
CA CYS A 425 -4.92 -18.46 -40.99
C CYS A 425 -4.95 -17.34 -42.05
N PHE A 426 -4.99 -17.68 -43.34
CA PHE A 426 -5.11 -16.70 -44.43
C PHE A 426 -6.36 -15.83 -44.30
N ASN A 427 -7.52 -16.46 -44.07
CA ASN A 427 -8.80 -15.76 -43.97
C ASN A 427 -8.85 -14.75 -42.81
N LYS A 428 -8.00 -14.92 -41.81
CA LYS A 428 -7.87 -14.04 -40.63
C LYS A 428 -6.68 -13.07 -40.72
N SER A 429 -5.93 -13.10 -41.82
CA SER A 429 -4.77 -12.24 -42.07
C SER A 429 -5.17 -10.92 -42.74
N PHE A 430 -4.33 -9.91 -42.59
CA PHE A 430 -4.50 -8.59 -43.20
C PHE A 430 -4.40 -8.65 -44.72
N ALA A 431 -3.70 -9.64 -45.28
CA ALA A 431 -3.64 -9.87 -46.73
C ALA A 431 -5.03 -10.12 -47.37
N ASN A 432 -6.00 -10.66 -46.61
CA ASN A 432 -7.37 -10.88 -47.08
C ASN A 432 -8.32 -9.70 -46.79
N PHE A 433 -7.81 -8.58 -46.28
CA PHE A 433 -8.63 -7.42 -45.93
C PHE A 433 -9.04 -6.60 -47.16
N LYS A 434 -10.36 -6.34 -47.31
CA LYS A 434 -10.95 -5.68 -48.48
C LYS A 434 -11.20 -4.15 -48.32
N GLY A 435 -10.62 -3.50 -47.32
CA GLY A 435 -10.87 -2.07 -47.07
C GLY A 435 -10.15 -1.13 -48.03
N LEU A 436 -10.80 -0.03 -48.40
CA LEU A 436 -10.29 1.00 -49.32
C LEU A 436 -9.86 2.28 -48.58
N THR A 437 -8.94 3.03 -49.18
CA THR A 437 -8.54 4.40 -48.79
C THR A 437 -9.53 5.43 -49.35
N PRO A 438 -9.48 6.72 -48.93
CA PRO A 438 -10.31 7.77 -49.53
C PRO A 438 -10.11 7.97 -51.04
N SER A 439 -8.97 7.57 -51.62
CA SER A 439 -8.74 7.65 -53.07
C SER A 439 -9.34 6.46 -53.84
N GLY A 440 -9.81 5.42 -53.15
CA GLY A 440 -10.29 4.17 -53.75
C GLY A 440 -9.25 3.06 -53.85
N LYS A 441 -7.98 3.29 -53.46
CA LYS A 441 -6.94 2.25 -53.43
C LYS A 441 -7.17 1.24 -52.29
N LYS A 442 -6.75 -0.02 -52.43
CA LYS A 442 -6.86 -0.98 -51.31
C LYS A 442 -5.86 -0.60 -50.21
N LYS A 443 -6.29 -0.63 -48.94
CA LYS A 443 -5.42 -0.32 -47.79
C LYS A 443 -4.23 -1.28 -47.66
N ILE A 444 -4.36 -2.51 -48.16
CA ILE A 444 -3.26 -3.47 -48.22
C ILE A 444 -2.13 -2.99 -49.16
N ASP A 445 -2.46 -2.26 -50.22
CA ASP A 445 -1.48 -1.74 -51.19
C ASP A 445 -0.74 -0.51 -50.67
N CYS A 446 -1.18 0.04 -49.53
CA CYS A 446 -0.52 1.12 -48.79
C CYS A 446 0.42 0.59 -47.70
N TRP A 447 0.68 -0.72 -47.65
CA TRP A 447 1.62 -1.31 -46.69
C TRP A 447 3.07 -0.94 -47.03
N SER A 448 3.79 -0.37 -46.07
CA SER A 448 5.18 0.02 -46.30
C SER A 448 6.10 -1.20 -46.43
N LYS A 449 7.03 -1.15 -47.39
CA LYS A 449 8.08 -2.16 -47.59
C LYS A 449 9.07 -2.24 -46.42
N LYS A 450 9.08 -1.24 -45.52
CA LYS A 450 9.95 -1.19 -44.33
C LYS A 450 9.48 -2.11 -43.19
N ASN A 451 8.27 -2.66 -43.27
CA ASN A 451 7.77 -3.59 -42.26
C ASN A 451 8.48 -4.95 -42.35
N LYS A 452 8.99 -5.46 -41.22
CA LYS A 452 9.64 -6.78 -41.14
C LYS A 452 8.70 -7.96 -41.44
N LYS A 453 7.40 -7.80 -41.15
CA LYS A 453 6.37 -8.83 -41.40
C LYS A 453 5.59 -8.48 -42.67
N THR A 454 5.28 -9.50 -43.45
CA THR A 454 4.35 -9.39 -44.57
C THR A 454 2.91 -9.34 -44.06
N GLN A 455 2.00 -8.79 -44.87
CA GLN A 455 0.57 -8.68 -44.57
C GLN A 455 -0.08 -10.04 -44.26
N ARG A 456 0.46 -11.12 -44.83
CA ARG A 456 0.04 -12.51 -44.63
C ARG A 456 0.21 -12.98 -43.19
N HIS A 457 1.28 -12.54 -42.54
CA HIS A 457 1.65 -12.95 -41.18
C HIS A 457 1.10 -12.02 -40.09
N VAL A 458 0.17 -11.12 -40.46
CA VAL A 458 -0.41 -10.12 -39.57
C VAL A 458 -1.92 -10.35 -39.52
N SER A 459 -2.47 -10.63 -38.34
CA SER A 459 -3.93 -10.79 -38.20
C SER A 459 -4.68 -9.44 -38.30
N ILE A 460 -5.91 -9.45 -38.83
CA ILE A 460 -6.79 -8.27 -38.91
C ILE A 460 -7.14 -7.64 -37.55
N SER A 461 -6.97 -8.41 -36.46
CA SER A 461 -7.21 -7.98 -35.08
C SER A 461 -5.91 -7.74 -34.30
N ASN A 462 -4.77 -7.60 -34.99
CA ASN A 462 -3.49 -7.38 -34.34
C ASN A 462 -3.43 -6.00 -33.67
N GLY A 463 -3.05 -5.98 -32.39
CA GLY A 463 -2.87 -4.75 -31.60
C GLY A 463 -1.50 -4.06 -31.79
N SER A 464 -0.62 -4.60 -32.62
CA SER A 464 0.69 -4.02 -32.93
C SER A 464 0.57 -2.96 -34.03
N SER A 465 1.44 -1.95 -33.98
CA SER A 465 1.52 -0.89 -34.98
C SER A 465 2.42 -1.29 -36.16
N PHE A 466 2.00 -0.92 -37.38
CA PHE A 466 2.74 -1.14 -38.63
C PHE A 466 2.82 0.15 -39.45
N LEU A 467 3.79 0.24 -40.36
CA LEU A 467 4.01 1.40 -41.22
C LEU A 467 3.16 1.33 -42.50
N PHE A 468 2.58 2.47 -42.86
CA PHE A 468 1.75 2.63 -44.05
C PHE A 468 2.10 3.92 -44.80
N ASP A 469 2.00 3.87 -46.12
CA ASP A 469 2.21 5.00 -47.01
C ASP A 469 0.85 5.52 -47.48
N CYS A 470 0.47 6.72 -47.03
CA CYS A 470 -0.80 7.31 -47.42
C CYS A 470 -0.73 7.81 -48.87
N ASP A 471 -1.63 7.30 -49.69
CA ASP A 471 -1.88 7.67 -51.07
C ASP A 471 -2.53 9.05 -51.28
N VAL A 472 -3.15 9.63 -50.24
CA VAL A 472 -3.82 10.94 -50.32
C VAL A 472 -2.89 12.09 -49.97
N CYS A 473 -2.11 11.95 -48.89
CA CYS A 473 -1.22 13.02 -48.42
C CYS A 473 0.27 12.70 -48.61
N ASN A 474 0.62 11.53 -49.16
CA ASN A 474 2.00 11.05 -49.35
C ASN A 474 2.84 11.03 -48.06
N HIS A 475 2.19 10.87 -46.90
CA HIS A 475 2.89 10.73 -45.62
C HIS A 475 2.98 9.26 -45.24
N GLU A 476 4.18 8.86 -44.78
CA GLU A 476 4.38 7.60 -44.06
C GLU A 476 3.87 7.77 -42.62
N PHE A 477 3.09 6.81 -42.13
CA PHE A 477 2.56 6.83 -40.77
C PHE A 477 2.50 5.44 -40.16
N SER A 478 2.57 5.38 -38.82
CA SER A 478 2.40 4.15 -38.06
C SER A 478 0.99 4.06 -37.48
N SER A 479 0.34 2.90 -37.60
CA SER A 479 -0.98 2.67 -37.02
C SER A 479 -1.20 1.19 -36.70
N ILE A 480 -2.10 0.91 -35.75
CA ILE A 480 -2.51 -0.46 -35.39
C ILE A 480 -3.50 -1.02 -36.41
N ILE A 481 -3.42 -2.32 -36.69
CA ILE A 481 -4.25 -2.96 -37.74
C ILE A 481 -5.74 -2.85 -37.42
N SER A 482 -6.14 -3.00 -36.16
CA SER A 482 -7.55 -2.85 -35.76
C SER A 482 -8.12 -1.46 -36.08
N SER A 483 -7.32 -0.39 -35.99
CA SER A 483 -7.72 0.96 -36.41
C SER A 483 -7.82 1.10 -37.92
N ILE A 484 -7.00 0.37 -38.67
CA ILE A 484 -7.05 0.32 -40.13
C ILE A 484 -8.31 -0.41 -40.62
N THR A 485 -8.69 -1.50 -39.95
CA THR A 485 -9.75 -2.42 -40.38
C THR A 485 -11.15 -2.04 -39.90
N ASN A 486 -11.28 -1.12 -38.94
CA ASN A 486 -12.57 -0.74 -38.37
C ASN A 486 -13.49 -0.07 -39.42
N LYS A 487 -14.71 -0.60 -39.57
CA LYS A 487 -15.70 -0.14 -40.57
C LYS A 487 -16.45 1.08 -40.00
N GLY A 488 -16.24 2.26 -40.58
CA GLY A 488 -17.11 3.41 -40.29
C GLY A 488 -16.57 4.79 -40.62
N ARG A 489 -15.26 4.98 -40.86
CA ARG A 489 -14.71 6.32 -41.17
C ARG A 489 -13.56 6.23 -42.19
N ILE A 490 -13.90 6.28 -43.48
CA ILE A 490 -12.93 6.27 -44.60
C ILE A 490 -11.87 7.38 -44.44
N THR A 491 -12.28 8.55 -43.93
CA THR A 491 -11.44 9.74 -43.79
C THR A 491 -10.44 9.70 -42.61
N CYS A 492 -10.59 8.77 -41.67
CA CYS A 492 -9.77 8.67 -40.45
C CYS A 492 -8.59 7.68 -40.55
N TRP A 493 -8.37 7.07 -41.72
CA TRP A 493 -7.33 6.05 -41.92
C TRP A 493 -5.91 6.61 -41.73
N CYS A 494 -5.65 7.84 -42.19
CA CYS A 494 -4.36 8.50 -42.07
C CYS A 494 -4.43 9.66 -41.06
N PRO A 495 -3.52 9.75 -40.07
CA PRO A 495 -3.52 10.81 -39.05
C PRO A 495 -3.24 12.20 -39.62
N TYR A 496 -2.51 12.30 -40.75
CA TYR A 496 -2.25 13.56 -41.44
C TYR A 496 -3.49 14.04 -42.23
N CYS A 497 -4.27 13.12 -42.79
CA CYS A 497 -5.52 13.45 -43.48
C CYS A 497 -6.62 13.89 -42.51
N SER A 498 -6.67 13.31 -41.30
CA SER A 498 -7.75 13.48 -40.33
C SER A 498 -7.57 14.64 -39.32
N HIS A 499 -6.65 15.57 -39.60
CA HIS A 499 -6.33 16.74 -38.75
C HIS A 499 -5.65 16.42 -37.40
N HIS A 500 -5.31 15.15 -37.14
CA HIS A 500 -4.67 14.74 -35.89
C HIS A 500 -3.15 14.94 -35.86
N LYS A 501 -2.51 15.10 -37.02
CA LYS A 501 -1.05 15.25 -37.10
C LYS A 501 -0.64 16.21 -38.21
N MET A 502 0.34 17.05 -37.90
CA MET A 502 0.98 17.99 -38.83
C MET A 502 2.44 17.55 -39.03
N CYS A 503 2.99 17.73 -40.23
CA CYS A 503 4.42 17.50 -40.47
C CYS A 503 5.20 18.81 -40.38
N SER A 504 6.49 18.72 -40.04
CA SER A 504 7.36 19.88 -39.88
C SER A 504 7.88 20.45 -41.21
N LYS A 505 7.63 19.77 -42.34
CA LYS A 505 8.14 20.14 -43.67
C LYS A 505 7.57 21.49 -44.13
N SER A 506 8.44 22.46 -44.43
CA SER A 506 8.11 23.81 -44.91
C SER A 506 7.32 23.81 -46.22
N GLU A 507 7.62 22.85 -47.08
CA GLU A 507 7.11 22.70 -48.44
C GLU A 507 5.82 21.87 -48.52
N CYS A 508 5.30 21.37 -47.39
CA CYS A 508 4.09 20.56 -47.40
C CYS A 508 2.81 21.42 -47.53
N ASN A 509 2.31 21.56 -48.77
CA ASN A 509 1.05 22.27 -49.06
C ASN A 509 -0.16 21.68 -48.33
N HIS A 510 -0.23 20.35 -48.19
CA HIS A 510 -1.34 19.68 -47.50
C HIS A 510 -1.44 20.10 -46.02
N CYS A 511 -0.29 20.18 -45.33
CA CYS A 511 -0.22 20.61 -43.94
C CYS A 511 -0.41 22.12 -43.81
N TYR A 512 0.19 22.93 -44.70
CA TYR A 512 0.02 24.39 -44.68
C TYR A 512 -1.45 24.81 -44.76
N ASN A 513 -2.22 24.27 -45.71
CA ASN A 513 -3.64 24.61 -45.91
C ASN A 513 -4.54 24.24 -44.71
N LYS A 514 -4.06 23.35 -43.84
CA LYS A 514 -4.72 22.94 -42.59
C LYS A 514 -4.22 23.70 -41.37
N SER A 515 -3.11 24.41 -41.48
CA SER A 515 -2.50 25.16 -40.39
C SER A 515 -3.24 26.46 -40.09
N PHE A 516 -3.06 27.00 -38.90
CA PHE A 516 -3.61 28.31 -38.53
C PHE A 516 -2.93 29.46 -39.31
N ALA A 517 -1.69 29.28 -39.75
CA ALA A 517 -1.00 30.26 -40.60
C ALA A 517 -1.75 30.55 -41.91
N SER A 518 -2.56 29.62 -42.43
CA SER A 518 -3.35 29.84 -43.64
C SER A 518 -4.71 30.51 -43.37
N TYR A 519 -5.03 30.85 -42.12
CA TYR A 519 -6.32 31.45 -41.76
C TYR A 519 -6.37 32.93 -42.17
N LYS A 520 -7.49 33.34 -42.78
CA LYS A 520 -7.67 34.67 -43.37
C LYS A 520 -8.61 35.59 -42.58
N GLY A 521 -9.07 35.18 -41.39
CA GLY A 521 -9.98 36.00 -40.58
C GLY A 521 -9.32 37.27 -40.03
N THR A 522 -10.13 38.31 -39.86
CA THR A 522 -9.73 39.63 -39.36
C THR A 522 -10.46 39.99 -38.07
N THR A 523 -9.85 40.87 -37.28
CA THR A 523 -10.45 41.49 -36.08
C THR A 523 -11.41 42.61 -36.49
N ARG A 524 -12.12 43.20 -35.53
CA ARG A 524 -13.01 44.35 -35.78
C ARG A 524 -12.27 45.60 -36.30
N SER A 525 -10.96 45.72 -36.05
CA SER A 525 -10.15 46.82 -36.59
C SER A 525 -9.65 46.56 -38.02
N GLY A 526 -9.88 45.35 -38.56
CA GLY A 526 -9.37 44.93 -39.87
C GLY A 526 -8.00 44.23 -39.84
N LYS A 527 -7.32 44.14 -38.69
CA LYS A 527 -6.05 43.40 -38.55
C LYS A 527 -6.27 41.89 -38.73
N LYS A 528 -5.34 41.17 -39.37
CA LYS A 528 -5.45 39.70 -39.47
C LYS A 528 -5.30 39.08 -38.09
N ILE A 529 -6.17 38.11 -37.79
CA ILE A 529 -6.17 37.39 -36.52
C ILE A 529 -4.86 36.62 -36.30
N VAL A 530 -4.24 36.11 -37.38
CA VAL A 530 -2.94 35.43 -37.29
C VAL A 530 -1.83 36.37 -36.81
N ASP A 531 -1.91 37.67 -37.13
CA ASP A 531 -0.95 38.70 -36.70
C ASP A 531 -1.20 39.17 -35.26
N CYS A 532 -2.26 38.67 -34.62
CA CYS A 532 -2.55 38.88 -33.20
C CYS A 532 -2.08 37.69 -32.35
N TRP A 533 -1.33 36.74 -32.93
CA TRP A 533 -0.76 35.60 -32.21
C TRP A 533 0.32 36.06 -31.24
N SER A 534 0.20 35.69 -29.96
CA SER A 534 1.16 36.11 -28.95
C SER A 534 2.50 35.37 -29.08
N ASN A 535 3.60 36.08 -28.89
CA ASN A 535 4.96 35.50 -28.85
C ASN A 535 5.19 34.61 -27.62
N LYS A 536 4.30 34.64 -26.64
CA LYS A 536 4.33 33.74 -25.46
C LYS A 536 3.94 32.30 -25.81
N ASN A 537 3.35 32.05 -26.98
CA ASN A 537 3.02 30.70 -27.41
C ASN A 537 4.28 29.95 -27.85
N LYS A 538 4.41 28.70 -27.39
CA LYS A 538 5.53 27.81 -27.77
C LYS A 538 5.47 27.37 -29.23
N LEU A 539 4.28 27.23 -29.79
CA LEU A 539 4.04 26.77 -31.15
C LEU A 539 3.77 27.96 -32.07
N LYS A 540 4.28 27.89 -33.29
CA LYS A 540 3.99 28.86 -34.35
C LYS A 540 2.63 28.55 -35.00
N PRO A 541 1.92 29.54 -35.57
CA PRO A 541 0.68 29.33 -36.31
C PRO A 541 0.72 28.20 -37.36
N ARG A 542 1.89 27.96 -37.97
CA ARG A 542 2.08 26.92 -39.00
C ARG A 542 2.06 25.50 -38.44
N GLU A 543 2.41 25.34 -37.17
CA GLU A 543 2.56 24.03 -36.51
C GLU A 543 1.25 23.52 -35.93
N VAL A 544 0.22 24.37 -35.89
CA VAL A 544 -1.07 24.08 -35.27
C VAL A 544 -2.16 24.06 -36.33
N SER A 545 -3.07 23.08 -36.26
CA SER A 545 -4.23 23.05 -37.15
C SER A 545 -5.23 24.16 -36.82
N LYS A 546 -5.80 24.81 -37.84
CA LYS A 546 -6.80 25.88 -37.69
C LYS A 546 -8.10 25.44 -36.99
N SER A 547 -8.40 24.15 -36.97
CA SER A 547 -9.56 23.56 -36.28
C SER A 547 -9.20 22.94 -34.93
N SER A 548 -8.02 23.26 -34.37
CA SER A 548 -7.59 22.72 -33.09
C SER A 548 -8.47 23.20 -31.93
N ASN A 549 -8.78 22.28 -31.01
CA ASN A 549 -9.42 22.60 -29.73
C ASN A 549 -8.42 23.05 -28.66
N GLN A 550 -7.13 23.16 -28.98
CA GLN A 550 -6.13 23.70 -28.07
C GLN A 550 -6.25 25.21 -27.92
N LYS A 551 -5.99 25.70 -26.70
CA LYS A 551 -6.01 27.11 -26.34
C LYS A 551 -4.67 27.78 -26.64
N PHE A 552 -4.71 28.94 -27.29
CA PHE A 552 -3.55 29.78 -27.54
C PHE A 552 -3.80 31.21 -27.05
N LEU A 553 -2.70 31.91 -26.76
CA LEU A 553 -2.71 33.31 -26.36
C LEU A 553 -2.72 34.22 -27.60
N PHE A 554 -3.55 35.24 -27.57
CA PHE A 554 -3.59 36.29 -28.57
C PHE A 554 -3.62 37.64 -27.89
N ASP A 555 -3.05 38.64 -28.55
CA ASP A 555 -3.07 40.01 -28.07
C ASP A 555 -4.15 40.76 -28.84
N CYS A 556 -5.23 41.16 -28.15
CA CYS A 556 -6.33 41.84 -28.81
C CYS A 556 -5.92 43.25 -29.20
N ASP A 557 -5.81 43.47 -30.49
CA ASP A 557 -5.60 44.76 -31.15
C ASP A 557 -6.56 45.89 -30.72
N ASN A 558 -7.83 45.59 -30.43
CA ASN A 558 -8.84 46.60 -30.11
C ASN A 558 -8.84 47.05 -28.64
N CYS A 559 -8.58 46.14 -27.69
CA CYS A 559 -8.68 46.46 -26.26
C CYS A 559 -7.37 46.23 -25.49
N GLY A 560 -6.30 45.82 -26.16
CA GLY A 560 -4.99 45.53 -25.56
C GLY A 560 -4.94 44.28 -24.68
N HIS A 561 -6.07 43.61 -24.43
CA HIS A 561 -6.11 42.46 -23.52
C HIS A 561 -5.53 41.21 -24.16
N GLU A 562 -4.75 40.47 -23.37
CA GLU A 562 -4.35 39.10 -23.68
C GLU A 562 -5.57 38.17 -23.57
N ILE A 563 -5.89 37.46 -24.64
CA ILE A 563 -7.02 36.53 -24.74
C ILE A 563 -6.52 35.10 -24.93
N GLN A 564 -7.09 34.17 -24.17
CA GLN A 564 -6.82 32.75 -24.30
C GLN A 564 -8.03 32.05 -24.92
N LYS A 565 -7.88 31.49 -26.13
CA LYS A 565 -9.00 30.89 -26.88
C LYS A 565 -8.61 29.66 -27.69
N ASN A 566 -9.60 28.80 -27.93
CA ASN A 566 -9.48 27.64 -28.81
C ASN A 566 -9.48 28.11 -30.28
N LEU A 567 -8.66 27.51 -31.14
CA LEU A 567 -8.61 27.92 -32.56
C LEU A 567 -9.91 27.63 -33.31
N GLY A 568 -10.61 26.54 -32.98
CA GLY A 568 -11.96 26.28 -33.51
C GLY A 568 -12.94 27.44 -33.26
N ASP A 569 -12.92 28.01 -32.05
CA ASP A 569 -13.81 29.13 -31.70
C ASP A 569 -13.40 30.43 -32.38
N VAL A 570 -12.08 30.67 -32.50
CA VAL A 570 -11.52 31.83 -33.21
C VAL A 570 -11.90 31.77 -34.68
N THR A 571 -11.70 30.61 -35.33
CA THR A 571 -12.03 30.41 -36.74
C THR A 571 -13.54 30.39 -37.00
N GLY A 572 -14.34 30.01 -35.99
CA GLY A 572 -15.80 30.10 -35.99
C GLY A 572 -16.37 31.50 -35.71
N GLY A 573 -15.53 32.54 -35.60
CA GLY A 573 -15.95 33.94 -35.47
C GLY A 573 -15.93 34.52 -34.04
N GLY A 574 -15.60 33.72 -33.03
CA GLY A 574 -15.51 34.16 -31.65
C GLY A 574 -14.14 34.74 -31.31
N TRP A 575 -13.96 36.06 -31.37
CA TRP A 575 -12.68 36.74 -31.08
C TRP A 575 -12.47 37.09 -29.58
N CYS A 576 -12.55 38.37 -29.22
CA CYS A 576 -12.17 38.87 -27.89
C CYS A 576 -13.37 38.98 -26.92
N PRO A 577 -13.35 38.28 -25.75
CA PRO A 577 -14.42 38.37 -24.75
C PRO A 577 -14.48 39.73 -24.02
N TYR A 578 -13.36 40.43 -23.83
CA TYR A 578 -13.31 41.77 -23.22
C TYR A 578 -13.91 42.85 -24.15
N CYS A 579 -13.87 42.62 -25.47
CA CYS A 579 -14.59 43.44 -26.43
C CYS A 579 -16.11 43.21 -26.43
N ILE A 580 -16.60 42.14 -25.79
CA ILE A 580 -18.03 41.85 -25.66
C ILE A 580 -18.48 42.27 -24.25
N ASN A 581 -18.48 41.36 -23.27
CA ASN A 581 -19.07 41.57 -21.94
C ASN A 581 -18.15 41.24 -20.76
N LYS A 582 -16.91 40.79 -21.00
CA LYS A 582 -15.97 40.46 -19.92
C LYS A 582 -15.28 41.73 -19.41
N ILE A 583 -15.23 41.89 -18.09
CA ILE A 583 -14.50 42.95 -17.37
C ILE A 583 -13.20 42.34 -16.82
N CYS A 584 -12.10 43.08 -16.83
CA CYS A 584 -10.84 42.68 -16.19
C CYS A 584 -10.76 43.23 -14.77
N ASP A 585 -9.86 42.64 -13.97
CA ASP A 585 -9.71 43.00 -12.56
C ASP A 585 -8.87 44.27 -12.35
N GLU A 586 -8.22 44.77 -13.41
CA GLU A 586 -7.41 45.98 -13.37
C GLU A 586 -8.29 47.22 -13.14
N SER A 587 -8.08 47.89 -12.00
CA SER A 587 -8.89 49.02 -11.56
C SER A 587 -8.75 50.26 -12.47
N ASP A 588 -7.62 50.40 -13.14
CA ASP A 588 -7.28 51.52 -14.03
C ASP A 588 -7.62 51.26 -15.51
N CYS A 589 -8.19 50.09 -15.84
CA CYS A 589 -8.58 49.78 -17.21
C CYS A 589 -9.80 50.60 -17.68
N ASN A 590 -9.55 51.68 -18.43
CA ASN A 590 -10.59 52.56 -18.98
C ASN A 590 -11.60 51.80 -19.87
N HIS A 591 -11.14 50.90 -20.74
CA HIS A 591 -12.02 50.11 -21.62
C HIS A 591 -13.03 49.27 -20.84
N CYS A 592 -12.60 48.68 -19.72
CA CYS A 592 -13.45 47.87 -18.86
C CYS A 592 -14.33 48.74 -17.94
N TYR A 593 -13.83 49.87 -17.46
CA TYR A 593 -14.62 50.83 -16.67
C TYR A 593 -15.89 51.29 -17.42
N HIS A 594 -15.75 51.77 -18.67
CA HIS A 594 -16.88 52.26 -19.48
C HIS A 594 -17.92 51.18 -19.85
N LYS A 595 -17.59 49.91 -19.63
CA LYS A 595 -18.49 48.77 -19.85
C LYS A 595 -19.11 48.23 -18.56
N SER A 596 -18.65 48.72 -17.41
CA SER A 596 -19.12 48.31 -16.10
C SER A 596 -20.30 49.15 -15.63
N PHE A 597 -21.12 48.61 -14.74
CA PHE A 597 -22.27 49.30 -14.18
C PHE A 597 -21.87 50.51 -13.34
N ALA A 598 -20.61 50.59 -12.89
CA ALA A 598 -20.06 51.78 -12.24
C ALA A 598 -20.11 53.04 -13.13
N SER A 599 -20.00 52.89 -14.45
CA SER A 599 -20.09 54.01 -15.39
C SER A 599 -21.51 54.24 -15.92
N TYR A 600 -22.53 53.57 -15.36
CA TYR A 600 -23.90 53.66 -15.85
C TYR A 600 -24.61 54.89 -15.28
N GLU A 601 -25.10 55.76 -16.16
CA GLU A 601 -25.71 57.05 -15.80
C GLU A 601 -27.24 57.02 -15.69
N GLY A 602 -27.88 55.85 -15.76
CA GLY A 602 -29.33 55.76 -15.70
C GLY A 602 -29.92 56.20 -14.36
N GLU A 603 -31.07 56.88 -14.40
CA GLU A 603 -31.73 57.44 -13.21
C GLU A 603 -32.93 56.62 -12.73
N THR A 604 -33.17 56.63 -11.43
CA THR A 604 -34.37 56.10 -10.80
C THR A 604 -35.59 56.97 -11.13
N PRO A 605 -36.82 56.49 -10.92
CA PRO A 605 -38.03 57.31 -11.08
C PRO A 605 -38.12 58.55 -10.17
N SER A 606 -37.20 58.73 -9.21
CA SER A 606 -37.09 59.97 -8.40
C SER A 606 -35.95 60.91 -8.87
N GLY A 607 -35.28 60.61 -9.98
CA GLY A 607 -34.23 61.45 -10.56
C GLY A 607 -32.84 61.30 -9.92
N LYS A 608 -32.57 60.18 -9.24
CA LYS A 608 -31.25 59.88 -8.66
C LYS A 608 -30.55 58.77 -9.45
N LYS A 609 -29.22 58.65 -9.42
CA LYS A 609 -28.54 57.62 -10.22
C LYS A 609 -28.83 56.22 -9.69
N LYS A 610 -29.16 55.29 -10.58
CA LYS A 610 -29.45 53.88 -10.23
C LYS A 610 -28.25 53.17 -9.60
N VAL A 611 -27.02 53.57 -9.95
CA VAL A 611 -25.78 53.02 -9.37
C VAL A 611 -25.65 53.30 -7.88
N ASP A 612 -26.20 54.42 -7.40
CA ASP A 612 -26.14 54.84 -5.99
C ASP A 612 -27.02 53.96 -5.08
N TYR A 613 -27.97 53.22 -5.67
CA TYR A 613 -28.91 52.33 -4.97
C TYR A 613 -28.52 50.86 -5.07
N TRP A 614 -27.23 50.59 -5.26
CA TRP A 614 -26.68 49.24 -5.21
C TRP A 614 -26.77 48.68 -3.79
N SER A 615 -27.47 47.56 -3.62
CA SER A 615 -27.68 47.00 -2.28
C SER A 615 -26.42 46.35 -1.71
N ILE A 616 -26.22 46.47 -0.40
CA ILE A 616 -25.15 45.79 0.35
C ILE A 616 -25.28 44.25 0.34
N LYS A 617 -26.43 43.73 -0.07
CA LYS A 617 -26.65 42.28 -0.23
C LYS A 617 -25.83 41.66 -1.37
N ASN A 618 -25.33 42.49 -2.28
CA ASN A 618 -24.55 42.02 -3.42
C ASN A 618 -23.11 41.74 -3.01
N LYS A 619 -22.57 40.63 -3.51
CA LYS A 619 -21.15 40.29 -3.37
C LYS A 619 -20.26 41.03 -4.37
N LEU A 620 -20.84 41.41 -5.51
CA LEU A 620 -20.14 42.11 -6.58
C LEU A 620 -20.36 43.62 -6.42
N THR A 621 -19.32 44.37 -6.74
CA THR A 621 -19.37 45.83 -6.87
C THR A 621 -19.90 46.23 -8.25
N PRO A 622 -20.43 47.45 -8.42
CA PRO A 622 -20.82 47.97 -9.73
C PRO A 622 -19.71 47.89 -10.79
N ARG A 623 -18.43 47.98 -10.40
CA ARG A 623 -17.28 47.92 -11.31
C ARG A 623 -17.08 46.52 -11.90
N GLU A 624 -17.39 45.48 -11.14
CA GLU A 624 -17.20 44.08 -11.56
C GLU A 624 -18.31 43.58 -12.49
N VAL A 625 -19.40 44.35 -12.63
CA VAL A 625 -20.60 43.96 -13.36
C VAL A 625 -20.70 44.71 -14.68
N SER A 626 -20.71 44.01 -15.82
CA SER A 626 -20.92 44.66 -17.12
C SER A 626 -22.37 45.10 -17.33
N ILE A 627 -22.58 46.31 -17.88
CA ILE A 627 -23.88 46.92 -18.21
C ILE A 627 -24.75 46.00 -19.11
N GLY A 628 -24.12 45.18 -19.94
CA GLY A 628 -24.79 44.30 -20.90
C GLY A 628 -25.05 42.88 -20.41
N ASN A 629 -24.70 42.55 -19.17
CA ASN A 629 -24.81 41.20 -18.62
C ASN A 629 -26.23 40.94 -18.06
N ASP A 630 -26.70 39.71 -18.17
CA ASP A 630 -28.03 39.29 -17.69
C ASP A 630 -27.95 38.68 -16.27
N ILE A 631 -27.06 39.21 -15.43
CA ILE A 631 -26.97 38.82 -14.02
C ILE A 631 -28.02 39.53 -13.18
N LYS A 632 -28.48 38.86 -12.13
CA LYS A 632 -29.40 39.42 -11.13
C LYS A 632 -28.64 40.10 -10.00
N ILE A 633 -29.07 41.30 -9.66
CA ILE A 633 -28.46 42.16 -8.63
C ILE A 633 -29.57 42.75 -7.77
N TRP A 634 -29.29 42.92 -6.48
CA TRP A 634 -30.16 43.57 -5.51
C TRP A 634 -30.02 45.09 -5.53
N PHE A 635 -31.15 45.78 -5.50
CA PHE A 635 -31.22 47.24 -5.42
C PHE A 635 -32.15 47.66 -4.29
N ASP A 636 -31.82 48.77 -3.64
CA ASP A 636 -32.65 49.36 -2.59
C ASP A 636 -33.48 50.48 -3.20
N CYS A 637 -34.81 50.32 -3.28
CA CYS A 637 -35.65 51.27 -4.00
C CYS A 637 -35.76 52.61 -3.27
N ASP A 638 -35.18 53.64 -3.85
CA ASP A 638 -35.32 55.06 -3.53
C ASP A 638 -36.76 55.56 -3.27
N LYS A 639 -37.74 55.00 -3.98
CA LYS A 639 -39.14 55.47 -3.94
C LYS A 639 -40.01 54.81 -2.88
N CYS A 640 -39.82 53.51 -2.61
CA CYS A 640 -40.68 52.76 -1.69
C CYS A 640 -39.93 52.10 -0.53
N GLY A 641 -38.61 52.28 -0.45
CA GLY A 641 -37.75 51.78 0.63
C GLY A 641 -37.52 50.26 0.63
N HIS A 642 -38.17 49.50 -0.25
CA HIS A 642 -37.98 48.06 -0.34
C HIS A 642 -36.79 47.69 -1.20
N ASP A 643 -36.07 46.65 -0.77
CA ASP A 643 -35.11 45.95 -1.61
C ASP A 643 -35.81 45.08 -2.66
N PHE A 644 -35.21 44.97 -3.84
CA PHE A 644 -35.69 44.11 -4.92
C PHE A 644 -34.51 43.59 -5.76
N GLU A 645 -34.68 42.39 -6.32
CA GLU A 645 -33.72 41.79 -7.23
C GLU A 645 -34.16 42.02 -8.68
N SER A 646 -33.24 42.41 -9.56
CA SER A 646 -33.51 42.59 -10.99
C SER A 646 -32.30 42.27 -11.86
N VAL A 647 -32.54 41.97 -13.13
CA VAL A 647 -31.50 41.71 -14.13
C VAL A 647 -30.89 43.03 -14.61
N ILE A 648 -29.56 43.13 -14.62
CA ILE A 648 -28.83 44.35 -15.03
C ILE A 648 -29.21 44.77 -16.46
N GLY A 649 -29.20 43.85 -17.42
CA GLY A 649 -29.64 44.11 -18.79
C GLY A 649 -31.05 44.70 -18.89
N SER A 650 -31.99 44.35 -18.00
CA SER A 650 -33.34 44.93 -17.95
C SER A 650 -33.35 46.34 -17.35
N ILE A 651 -32.46 46.63 -16.40
CA ILE A 651 -32.30 47.97 -15.83
C ILE A 651 -31.66 48.92 -16.85
N THR A 652 -30.67 48.45 -17.59
CA THR A 652 -29.85 49.26 -18.50
C THR A 652 -30.50 49.43 -19.87
N ARG A 653 -30.98 48.34 -20.48
CA ARG A 653 -31.56 48.35 -21.84
C ARG A 653 -33.06 48.68 -21.87
N GLN A 654 -33.83 48.20 -20.89
CA GLN A 654 -35.29 48.38 -20.84
C GLN A 654 -35.72 49.49 -19.88
N ASN A 655 -34.75 50.16 -19.23
CA ASN A 655 -34.96 51.20 -18.23
C ASN A 655 -35.94 50.83 -17.10
N THR A 656 -36.01 49.55 -16.72
CA THR A 656 -36.89 49.10 -15.63
C THR A 656 -36.26 49.39 -14.25
N TRP A 657 -37.09 49.44 -13.20
CA TRP A 657 -36.65 49.68 -11.82
C TRP A 657 -37.42 48.78 -10.84
N CYS A 658 -38.06 49.32 -9.80
CA CYS A 658 -38.74 48.55 -8.76
C CYS A 658 -40.08 47.93 -9.23
N PRO A 659 -40.24 46.59 -9.22
CA PRO A 659 -41.50 45.94 -9.60
C PRO A 659 -42.67 46.26 -8.67
N LYS A 660 -42.42 46.48 -7.37
CA LYS A 660 -43.46 46.86 -6.40
C LYS A 660 -44.06 48.24 -6.72
N CYS A 661 -43.22 49.16 -7.19
CA CYS A 661 -43.68 50.47 -7.67
C CYS A 661 -44.47 50.39 -9.00
N LYS A 662 -44.40 49.26 -9.72
CA LYS A 662 -45.10 49.05 -10.99
C LYS A 662 -46.56 48.59 -10.80
N ASN A 663 -46.87 47.77 -9.79
CA ASN A 663 -48.21 47.17 -9.55
C ASN A 663 -49.06 47.93 -8.50
N LYS A 664 -49.21 49.25 -8.63
CA LYS A 664 -49.80 50.12 -7.58
C LYS A 664 -51.30 49.89 -7.31
N THR A 665 -52.10 49.56 -8.33
CA THR A 665 -53.57 49.53 -8.20
C THR A 665 -54.10 48.31 -7.44
N GLU A 666 -53.60 47.11 -7.76
CA GLU A 666 -54.01 45.86 -7.08
C GLU A 666 -53.68 45.90 -5.58
N LEU A 667 -52.52 46.49 -5.23
CA LEU A 667 -52.11 46.66 -3.84
C LEU A 667 -53.02 47.64 -3.09
N LYS A 668 -53.47 48.72 -3.75
CA LYS A 668 -54.42 49.69 -3.19
C LYS A 668 -55.75 49.03 -2.84
N LEU A 669 -56.34 48.28 -3.77
CA LEU A 669 -57.58 47.52 -3.54
C LEU A 669 -57.41 46.45 -2.45
N TYR A 670 -56.30 45.70 -2.47
CA TYR A 670 -56.01 44.67 -1.47
C TYR A 670 -55.96 45.24 -0.04
N ASN A 671 -55.22 46.33 0.14
CA ASN A 671 -55.10 47.00 1.44
C ASN A 671 -56.44 47.60 1.90
N TRP A 672 -57.24 48.10 0.96
CA TRP A 672 -58.58 48.61 1.25
C TRP A 672 -59.51 47.50 1.76
N LEU A 673 -59.51 46.33 1.12
CA LEU A 673 -60.33 45.17 1.54
C LEU A 673 -59.95 44.66 2.94
N LEU A 674 -58.66 44.59 3.26
CA LEU A 674 -58.20 44.11 4.58
C LEU A 674 -58.63 45.00 5.75
N LYS A 675 -58.93 46.27 5.51
CA LYS A 675 -59.35 47.23 6.55
C LYS A 675 -60.83 47.10 6.94
N ARG A 676 -61.61 46.26 6.25
CA ARG A 676 -63.05 46.15 6.47
C ARG A 676 -63.34 45.08 7.51
N GLU A 677 -64.01 45.48 8.60
CA GLU A 677 -64.26 44.59 9.75
C GLU A 677 -65.14 43.38 9.42
N TYR A 678 -65.97 43.43 8.38
CA TYR A 678 -66.83 42.33 7.95
C TYR A 678 -66.14 41.33 7.02
N ILE A 679 -64.90 41.61 6.59
CA ILE A 679 -64.07 40.72 5.76
C ILE A 679 -63.19 39.85 6.66
N ASN A 680 -63.23 38.53 6.44
CA ASN A 680 -62.44 37.55 7.19
C ASN A 680 -61.11 37.21 6.50
N ALA A 681 -61.11 37.09 5.17
CA ALA A 681 -59.89 36.78 4.42
C ALA A 681 -59.96 37.25 2.96
N VAL A 682 -58.80 37.60 2.39
CA VAL A 682 -58.64 37.98 0.98
C VAL A 682 -57.50 37.19 0.37
N LYS A 683 -57.76 36.42 -0.70
CA LYS A 683 -56.74 35.69 -1.47
C LYS A 683 -56.53 36.36 -2.83
N LYS A 684 -55.27 36.64 -3.19
CA LYS A 684 -54.88 37.19 -4.50
C LYS A 684 -54.60 36.08 -5.51
N GLU A 685 -54.81 36.35 -6.80
CA GLU A 685 -54.57 35.42 -7.92
C GLU A 685 -55.20 34.03 -7.70
N TRP A 686 -56.44 33.99 -7.21
CA TRP A 686 -57.09 32.75 -6.83
C TRP A 686 -57.46 31.90 -8.06
N GLY A 687 -56.76 30.78 -8.24
CA GLY A 687 -57.05 29.79 -9.28
C GLY A 687 -57.69 28.53 -8.70
N PRO A 688 -59.03 28.37 -8.73
CA PRO A 688 -59.69 27.14 -8.32
C PRO A 688 -59.58 26.05 -9.40
N THR A 689 -59.49 24.79 -9.00
CA THR A 689 -59.30 23.66 -9.93
C THR A 689 -60.50 23.41 -10.86
N TRP A 690 -61.69 23.91 -10.48
CA TRP A 690 -62.91 23.84 -11.27
C TRP A 690 -63.00 24.90 -12.39
N CYS A 691 -62.17 25.96 -12.31
CA CYS A 691 -62.09 26.99 -13.34
C CYS A 691 -60.90 26.71 -14.26
N SER A 692 -61.08 25.75 -15.17
CA SER A 692 -60.01 25.30 -16.05
C SER A 692 -60.56 24.70 -17.35
N THR A 693 -59.79 24.77 -18.42
CA THR A 693 -60.04 24.12 -19.71
C THR A 693 -58.98 23.06 -20.00
N GLU A 694 -59.37 21.98 -20.65
CA GLU A 694 -58.43 20.97 -21.17
C GLU A 694 -58.14 21.25 -22.65
N TYR A 695 -56.89 21.05 -23.06
CA TYR A 695 -56.44 21.30 -24.42
C TYR A 695 -55.42 20.24 -24.84
N THR A 696 -55.41 19.85 -26.10
CA THR A 696 -54.51 18.83 -26.65
C THR A 696 -53.35 19.47 -27.40
N HIS A 697 -52.11 19.11 -27.04
CA HIS A 697 -50.91 19.43 -27.82
C HIS A 697 -50.40 18.21 -28.57
N ILE A 698 -50.02 18.43 -29.83
CA ILE A 698 -49.34 17.43 -30.66
C ILE A 698 -47.85 17.76 -30.66
N ILE A 699 -47.03 16.89 -30.08
CA ILE A 699 -45.57 17.00 -30.15
C ILE A 699 -45.04 15.69 -30.71
N LYS A 700 -44.38 15.77 -31.89
CA LYS A 700 -43.68 14.64 -32.52
C LYS A 700 -44.52 13.35 -32.50
N THR A 701 -45.76 13.42 -33.00
CA THR A 701 -46.75 12.32 -33.14
C THR A 701 -47.45 11.80 -31.89
N LYS A 702 -47.26 12.43 -30.71
CA LYS A 702 -48.00 12.06 -29.48
C LYS A 702 -48.99 13.14 -29.08
N TYR A 703 -50.23 12.73 -28.80
CA TYR A 703 -51.25 13.58 -28.18
C TYR A 703 -50.94 13.72 -26.68
N LYS A 704 -50.83 14.96 -26.20
CA LYS A 704 -50.72 15.27 -24.77
C LYS A 704 -51.87 16.17 -24.37
N ILE A 705 -52.69 15.71 -23.42
CA ILE A 705 -53.75 16.52 -22.82
C ILE A 705 -53.10 17.41 -21.76
N GLY A 706 -53.19 18.72 -21.94
CA GLY A 706 -52.83 19.76 -20.99
C GLY A 706 -54.08 20.39 -20.37
N LYS A 707 -53.91 21.04 -19.22
CA LYS A 707 -54.99 21.72 -18.50
C LYS A 707 -54.58 23.17 -18.24
N TYR A 708 -55.37 24.13 -18.71
CA TYR A 708 -55.16 25.55 -18.48
C TYR A 708 -56.10 26.01 -17.37
N GLN A 709 -55.54 26.48 -16.26
CA GLN A 709 -56.30 26.93 -15.09
C GLN A 709 -56.44 28.45 -15.11
N TYR A 710 -57.68 28.94 -15.09
CA TYR A 710 -57.98 30.38 -15.00
C TYR A 710 -57.88 30.84 -13.55
N ARG A 711 -57.37 32.06 -13.37
CA ARG A 711 -57.23 32.73 -12.06
C ARG A 711 -58.14 33.94 -12.01
N TYR A 712 -58.62 34.23 -10.81
CA TYR A 712 -59.35 35.44 -10.46
C TYR A 712 -58.46 36.39 -9.65
N ASP A 713 -58.66 37.70 -9.75
CA ASP A 713 -57.76 38.66 -9.10
C ASP A 713 -57.86 38.58 -7.56
N PHE A 714 -59.09 38.54 -7.04
CA PHE A 714 -59.34 38.39 -5.60
C PHE A 714 -60.48 37.41 -5.30
N LEU A 715 -60.28 36.58 -4.27
CA LEU A 715 -61.35 35.89 -3.55
C LEU A 715 -61.48 36.50 -2.15
N VAL A 716 -62.64 37.06 -1.85
CA VAL A 716 -62.98 37.66 -0.56
C VAL A 716 -63.91 36.72 0.20
N THR A 717 -63.56 36.39 1.43
CA THR A 717 -64.39 35.61 2.35
C THR A 717 -64.90 36.54 3.45
N LEU A 718 -66.21 36.66 3.58
CA LEU A 718 -66.87 37.45 4.62
C LEU A 718 -66.95 36.69 5.94
N LYS A 719 -67.15 37.38 7.07
CA LYS A 719 -67.28 36.76 8.40
C LYS A 719 -68.44 35.74 8.50
N ASN A 720 -69.52 35.96 7.75
CA ASN A 720 -70.64 35.01 7.63
C ASN A 720 -70.33 33.79 6.73
N LYS A 721 -69.06 33.60 6.34
CA LYS A 721 -68.53 32.53 5.47
C LYS A 721 -68.97 32.61 4.00
N LYS A 722 -69.72 33.63 3.57
CA LYS A 722 -69.99 33.85 2.14
C LYS A 722 -68.70 34.24 1.41
N GLN A 723 -68.55 33.76 0.17
CA GLN A 723 -67.38 34.01 -0.67
C GLN A 723 -67.78 34.78 -1.93
N ILE A 724 -66.99 35.81 -2.24
CA ILE A 724 -67.23 36.71 -3.37
C ILE A 724 -65.93 36.85 -4.15
N ILE A 725 -66.02 36.84 -5.46
CA ILE A 725 -64.89 37.07 -6.37
C ILE A 725 -64.89 38.54 -6.78
N ILE A 726 -63.71 39.18 -6.77
CA ILE A 726 -63.53 40.52 -7.32
C ILE A 726 -62.50 40.46 -8.46
N GLU A 727 -62.90 40.92 -9.64
CA GLU A 727 -62.03 41.13 -10.81
C GLU A 727 -61.71 42.62 -10.95
N LEU A 728 -60.43 42.95 -11.11
CA LEU A 728 -59.95 44.29 -11.36
C LEU A 728 -59.62 44.45 -12.84
N ASP A 729 -60.64 44.76 -13.63
CA ASP A 729 -60.55 44.81 -15.08
C ASP A 729 -59.68 46.01 -15.52
N GLY A 730 -58.59 45.72 -16.21
CA GLY A 730 -57.75 46.73 -16.86
C GLY A 730 -58.32 47.21 -18.20
N ARG A 731 -57.67 48.22 -18.78
CA ARG A 731 -58.06 48.83 -20.07
C ARG A 731 -58.20 47.82 -21.21
N GLN A 732 -57.44 46.73 -21.19
CA GLN A 732 -57.49 45.62 -22.17
C GLN A 732 -58.84 44.88 -22.27
N HIS A 733 -59.76 45.05 -21.32
CA HIS A 733 -61.11 44.46 -21.39
C HIS A 733 -62.06 45.22 -22.32
N TYR A 734 -61.75 46.50 -22.57
CA TYR A 734 -62.56 47.44 -23.36
C TYR A 734 -61.78 47.91 -24.62
N GLU A 735 -60.46 47.94 -24.46
CA GLU A 735 -59.37 48.39 -25.32
C GLU A 735 -58.57 47.36 -26.11
N GLN A 736 -58.30 47.54 -27.41
CA GLN A 736 -57.14 46.84 -27.98
C GLN A 736 -55.85 47.45 -27.43
N VAL A 737 -55.16 46.70 -26.56
CA VAL A 737 -53.83 47.04 -26.05
C VAL A 737 -52.79 46.23 -26.81
N ARG A 738 -51.67 46.87 -27.18
CA ARG A 738 -50.57 46.22 -27.92
C ARG A 738 -50.02 45.03 -27.13
N ASP A 739 -49.78 43.91 -27.82
CA ASP A 739 -49.29 42.63 -27.26
C ASP A 739 -50.28 41.85 -26.38
N TRP A 740 -51.54 42.30 -26.26
CA TRP A 740 -52.64 41.59 -25.60
C TRP A 740 -53.61 40.96 -26.60
N LYS A 741 -54.30 39.90 -26.15
CA LYS A 741 -55.41 39.29 -26.92
C LYS A 741 -56.49 40.33 -27.21
N THR A 742 -57.27 40.07 -28.26
CA THR A 742 -58.31 41.01 -28.67
C THR A 742 -59.35 41.21 -27.57
N PRO A 743 -59.99 42.40 -27.47
CA PRO A 743 -61.04 42.64 -26.49
C PRO A 743 -62.14 41.58 -26.53
N LEU A 744 -62.51 41.09 -27.72
CA LEU A 744 -63.51 40.05 -27.91
C LEU A 744 -63.07 38.72 -27.27
N GLU A 745 -61.83 38.27 -27.51
CA GLU A 745 -61.30 37.06 -26.89
C GLU A 745 -61.23 37.19 -25.35
N GLN A 746 -60.91 38.38 -24.86
CA GLN A 746 -60.87 38.67 -23.43
C GLN A 746 -62.28 38.61 -22.83
N GLN A 747 -63.29 39.20 -23.49
CA GLN A 747 -64.68 39.16 -23.07
C GLN A 747 -65.26 37.74 -23.08
N ILE A 748 -64.92 36.92 -24.09
CA ILE A 748 -65.31 35.50 -24.15
C ILE A 748 -64.74 34.75 -22.94
N ARG A 749 -63.46 34.98 -22.61
CA ARG A 749 -62.82 34.37 -21.45
C ARG A 749 -63.49 34.80 -20.15
N ASP A 750 -63.86 36.07 -20.03
CA ASP A 750 -64.51 36.59 -18.84
C ASP A 750 -65.93 36.02 -18.68
N LYS A 751 -66.69 35.89 -19.77
CA LYS A 751 -68.01 35.22 -19.75
C LYS A 751 -67.90 33.76 -19.32
N TYR A 752 -66.84 33.07 -19.73
CA TYR A 752 -66.55 31.72 -19.25
C TYR A 752 -66.23 31.69 -17.75
N LYS A 753 -65.40 32.61 -17.26
CA LYS A 753 -65.08 32.75 -15.82
C LYS A 753 -66.34 33.08 -15.00
N GLU A 754 -67.22 33.94 -15.50
CA GLU A 754 -68.52 34.28 -14.91
C GLU A 754 -69.44 33.06 -14.84
N PHE A 755 -69.58 32.32 -15.94
CA PHE A 755 -70.37 31.10 -15.99
C PHE A 755 -69.88 30.06 -14.98
N LYS A 756 -68.56 29.84 -14.90
CA LYS A 756 -67.96 28.88 -13.96
C LYS A 756 -68.16 29.29 -12.51
N ALA A 757 -68.02 30.58 -12.17
CA ALA A 757 -68.29 31.06 -10.82
C ALA A 757 -69.75 30.90 -10.43
N LYS A 758 -70.70 31.26 -11.31
CA LYS A 758 -72.14 31.09 -11.09
C LYS A 758 -72.52 29.62 -10.86
N LYS A 759 -71.96 28.69 -11.64
CA LYS A 759 -72.19 27.25 -11.47
C LYS A 759 -71.72 26.74 -10.09
N ASN A 760 -70.75 27.41 -9.47
CA ASN A 760 -70.24 27.08 -8.14
C ASN A 760 -70.84 27.98 -7.02
N GLY A 761 -71.90 28.73 -7.31
CA GLY A 761 -72.60 29.56 -6.33
C GLY A 761 -71.84 30.81 -5.87
N LEU A 762 -70.86 31.29 -6.64
CA LEU A 762 -70.06 32.47 -6.31
C LEU A 762 -70.50 33.70 -7.12
N ASN A 763 -70.66 34.83 -6.43
CA ASN A 763 -70.90 36.12 -7.06
C ASN A 763 -69.57 36.74 -7.53
N ILE A 764 -69.58 37.36 -8.72
CA ILE A 764 -68.45 38.13 -9.24
C ILE A 764 -68.81 39.62 -9.23
N ILE A 765 -67.96 40.43 -8.61
CA ILE A 765 -67.98 41.89 -8.73
C ILE A 765 -66.80 42.30 -9.61
N ARG A 766 -67.02 43.22 -10.54
CA ARG A 766 -65.97 43.73 -11.43
C ARG A 766 -65.73 45.21 -11.13
N CYS A 767 -64.47 45.59 -11.02
CA CYS A 767 -64.01 46.94 -10.74
C CYS A 767 -63.07 47.39 -11.84
N TYR A 768 -63.19 48.64 -12.29
CA TYR A 768 -62.29 49.16 -13.33
C TYR A 768 -60.98 49.66 -12.71
N GLN A 769 -59.84 49.22 -13.26
CA GLN A 769 -58.52 49.49 -12.68
C GLN A 769 -58.20 51.00 -12.61
N GLU A 770 -58.62 51.80 -13.59
CA GLU A 770 -58.36 53.24 -13.58
C GLU A 770 -59.18 53.97 -12.50
N ASP A 771 -60.41 53.53 -12.25
CA ASP A 771 -61.28 54.13 -11.24
C ASP A 771 -60.68 53.93 -9.83
N VAL A 772 -60.13 52.74 -9.55
CA VAL A 772 -59.42 52.43 -8.29
C VAL A 772 -58.11 53.20 -8.17
N LEU A 773 -57.33 53.29 -9.26
CA LEU A 773 -56.03 53.98 -9.23
C LEU A 773 -56.19 55.48 -8.99
N MET A 774 -57.20 56.10 -9.62
CA MET A 774 -57.41 57.55 -9.66
C MET A 774 -58.47 58.06 -8.67
N ASP A 775 -59.04 57.20 -7.82
CA ASP A 775 -60.13 57.53 -6.90
C ASP A 775 -61.33 58.20 -7.58
N ARG A 776 -61.78 57.61 -8.69
CA ARG A 776 -62.92 58.12 -9.48
C ARG A 776 -64.19 57.33 -9.20
N LYS A 777 -65.33 57.97 -9.48
CA LYS A 777 -66.68 57.38 -9.41
C LYS A 777 -66.99 56.69 -8.07
N ASP A 778 -66.48 57.24 -6.97
CA ASP A 778 -66.71 56.73 -5.61
C ASP A 778 -66.58 55.21 -5.51
N TRP A 779 -65.51 54.68 -6.12
CA TRP A 779 -65.33 53.24 -6.30
C TRP A 779 -65.35 52.48 -4.96
N GLU A 780 -64.88 53.12 -3.88
CA GLU A 780 -64.88 52.56 -2.52
C GLU A 780 -66.31 52.33 -2.02
N ASP A 781 -67.16 53.35 -2.10
CA ASP A 781 -68.56 53.27 -1.64
C ASP A 781 -69.39 52.35 -2.53
N ASN A 782 -69.18 52.41 -3.84
CA ASN A 782 -69.83 51.53 -4.80
C ASN A 782 -69.47 50.05 -4.59
N LEU A 783 -68.20 49.76 -4.31
CA LEU A 783 -67.77 48.39 -4.00
C LEU A 783 -68.27 47.95 -2.62
N ASN A 784 -68.24 48.84 -1.62
CA ASN A 784 -68.73 48.57 -0.28
C ASN A 784 -70.23 48.24 -0.28
N HIS A 785 -71.05 49.04 -0.96
CA HIS A 785 -72.48 48.80 -1.13
C HIS A 785 -72.75 47.44 -1.78
N LYS A 786 -72.04 47.11 -2.88
CA LYS A 786 -72.17 45.80 -3.55
C LYS A 786 -71.79 44.62 -2.65
N LEU A 787 -70.79 44.79 -1.78
CA LEU A 787 -70.38 43.75 -0.83
C LEU A 787 -71.38 43.56 0.32
N LEU A 788 -72.06 44.62 0.76
CA LEU A 788 -73.05 44.57 1.83
C LEU A 788 -74.42 44.04 1.36
N CYS A 789 -74.79 44.24 0.10
CA CYS A 789 -76.04 43.73 -0.48
C CYS A 789 -76.03 42.21 -0.79
N ILE A 790 -74.88 41.53 -0.65
CA ILE A 790 -74.69 40.09 -0.92
C ILE A 790 -74.67 39.31 0.39
#